data_AF-Q9VW35-F1
#
_entry.id   AF-Q9VW35-F1
#
_cell.length_a   1.000
_cell.length_b   1.000
_cell.length_c   1.000
_cell.angle_alpha   90.00
_cell.angle_beta   90.00
_cell.angle_gamma   90.00
#
_symmetry.space_group_name_H-M   'P 1'
#
loop_
_entity.id
_entity.type
_entity.pdbx_description
1 polymer ?
#
loop_
_entity_poly.entity_id
_entity_poly.type
_entity_poly.pdbx_seq_one_letter_code
_entity_poly.pdbx_strand_id
1 'polypeptide(L)'
;MQSYGPGAQTAPAVKRRTDSYEAAQQQQQSPESDEEYVNTRILRRQVQLQSTPVAPVVPMPISAGSGTAPPSVDGREEQPEFPGSSAASYQEERMRRKLQFFFMNPIEKWQAKRKFPYKFVVQIVKIFLVTMQLCLFAHSRYNHINYTGDNRFAFSHLFLRGWDSSREVESYPPAVGPFALYLKSEFFDTVQYAVNGYANVSRSIGPYDYPTPNNTMPPLKLCLQNYREGTIFGFNESYIFDPHIDEVCERLPPNVTTIGVENYLRQRDVEVNFASLVSAQLTFKIKTVNFKANGGPLSAPDCFRFDISITFNNRDHDGQMLLSLDAEATRLKCHGATDFISDANFDSMLRSVLNIFVLLTCALSFALCTRALWRAYLLRCTTVNFFRSQFGKELSFDGRLEFVNFWYIMIIFNDVLLIIGSALKEQIEGRYLVVDQWDTCSLFLGIGNLLVWFGVLRYLGFFKTYNVVILTLKKAAPKILRFLIAALLIYAGFVFCGWLILGPYHMKFRSLATTSECLFALINGDDMFATFATLSSKATWLWWFCQIYLYSFISLYIYVVLSLFIAVIMDAYDTIKAYYKDGFPTTDLKAFVGTRTAEDISSGVFMTDLDDFDQTSFLDVVKSICCCGRCGRHQEPAQPNSGYTSLSSIMK
;
A
#
# COMPACT_ATOMS: atom_id res chain seq x y z
N MET A 1 46.72 -34.45 36.12
CA MET A 1 45.83 -35.48 36.71
C MET A 1 44.60 -34.80 37.26
N GLN A 2 43.44 -35.47 37.18
CA GLN A 2 42.05 -35.03 37.50
C GLN A 2 41.40 -34.22 36.37
N SER A 3 40.77 -34.84 35.37
CA SER A 3 39.53 -35.66 35.33
C SER A 3 38.25 -34.85 35.50
N TYR A 4 37.45 -34.89 34.44
CA TYR A 4 36.15 -34.27 34.21
C TYR A 4 35.00 -35.07 34.82
N GLY A 5 33.95 -34.34 35.24
CA GLY A 5 32.55 -34.80 35.24
C GLY A 5 31.80 -34.69 36.57
N PRO A 6 30.45 -34.68 36.56
CA PRO A 6 29.61 -33.66 35.94
C PRO A 6 28.44 -33.22 36.87
N GLY A 7 27.71 -32.16 36.48
CA GLY A 7 26.30 -31.99 36.91
C GLY A 7 25.94 -30.67 37.60
N ALA A 8 26.05 -29.54 36.89
CA ALA A 8 25.33 -28.33 37.28
C ALA A 8 24.03 -28.25 36.48
N GLN A 9 22.92 -28.42 37.19
CA GLN A 9 21.55 -28.32 36.68
C GLN A 9 21.29 -26.92 36.13
N THR A 10 21.06 -26.80 34.82
CA THR A 10 20.52 -25.59 34.21
C THR A 10 19.03 -25.51 34.51
N ALA A 11 18.65 -24.55 35.37
CA ALA A 11 17.27 -24.14 35.59
C ALA A 11 16.65 -23.58 34.29
N PRO A 12 15.32 -23.72 34.10
CA PRO A 12 14.71 -23.68 32.78
C PRO A 12 14.61 -22.26 32.21
N ALA A 13 14.88 -22.15 30.92
CA ALA A 13 14.66 -20.96 30.12
C ALA A 13 13.17 -20.59 30.09
N VAL A 14 12.87 -19.34 30.43
CA VAL A 14 11.54 -18.74 30.34
C VAL A 14 11.16 -18.63 28.87
N LYS A 15 10.40 -19.60 28.35
CA LYS A 15 9.66 -19.49 27.08
C LYS A 15 8.49 -18.54 27.30
N ARG A 16 8.49 -17.36 26.66
CA ARG A 16 7.33 -16.47 26.56
C ARG A 16 6.97 -16.22 25.08
N ARG A 17 5.68 -16.37 24.81
CA ARG A 17 4.87 -15.76 23.73
C ARG A 17 4.75 -16.42 22.34
N THR A 18 5.11 -17.69 22.17
CA THR A 18 4.70 -18.46 20.97
C THR A 18 3.49 -19.38 21.20
N ASP A 19 3.19 -19.74 22.45
CA ASP A 19 2.15 -20.73 22.74
C ASP A 19 0.72 -20.23 22.48
N SER A 20 0.51 -18.91 22.44
CA SER A 20 -0.79 -18.33 22.06
C SER A 20 -1.10 -18.47 20.57
N TYR A 21 -0.10 -18.69 19.71
CA TYR A 21 -0.31 -19.00 18.29
C TYR A 21 -0.53 -20.50 18.04
N GLU A 22 0.08 -21.37 18.84
CA GLU A 22 -0.09 -22.83 18.72
C GLU A 22 -1.41 -23.32 19.34
N ALA A 23 -1.90 -22.67 20.41
CA ALA A 23 -3.19 -22.99 21.02
C ALA A 23 -4.39 -22.68 20.10
N ALA A 24 -4.26 -21.70 19.19
CA ALA A 24 -5.31 -21.36 18.23
C ALA A 24 -5.43 -22.35 17.06
N GLN A 25 -4.46 -23.27 16.88
CA GLN A 25 -4.49 -24.25 15.79
C GLN A 25 -5.00 -25.64 16.20
N GLN A 26 -5.25 -25.90 17.49
CA GLN A 26 -5.59 -27.26 17.98
C GLN A 26 -7.06 -27.49 18.36
N GLN A 27 -7.98 -26.57 18.05
CA GLN A 27 -9.41 -26.78 18.28
C GLN A 27 -10.25 -26.56 17.02
N GLN A 28 -10.27 -27.57 16.14
CA GLN A 28 -11.45 -28.05 15.38
C GLN A 28 -11.00 -29.05 14.30
N GLN A 29 -10.83 -30.30 14.72
CA GLN A 29 -10.83 -31.46 13.82
C GLN A 29 -12.02 -32.35 14.23
N SER A 30 -13.07 -32.38 13.42
CA SER A 30 -14.15 -33.38 13.43
C SER A 30 -14.81 -33.39 12.04
N PRO A 31 -15.37 -34.52 11.58
CA PRO A 31 -15.05 -35.01 10.24
C PRO A 31 -16.15 -34.75 9.22
N GLU A 32 -15.82 -34.07 8.13
CA GLU A 32 -16.56 -34.13 6.85
C GLU A 32 -15.69 -34.83 5.81
N SER A 33 -15.45 -36.12 6.06
CA SER A 33 -15.08 -37.08 5.02
C SER A 33 -16.37 -37.77 4.60
N ASP A 34 -16.94 -37.42 3.44
CA ASP A 34 -17.59 -38.38 2.51
C ASP A 34 -18.16 -37.70 1.25
N GLU A 35 -18.58 -36.43 1.27
CA GLU A 35 -19.16 -35.78 0.07
C GLU A 35 -18.12 -35.41 -1.02
N GLU A 36 -16.91 -34.99 -0.64
CA GLU A 36 -15.88 -34.59 -1.60
C GLU A 36 -15.30 -35.79 -2.39
N TYR A 37 -15.30 -36.98 -1.78
CA TYR A 37 -14.82 -38.20 -2.43
C TYR A 37 -15.83 -38.73 -3.48
N VAL A 38 -17.14 -38.56 -3.24
CA VAL A 38 -18.19 -38.96 -4.19
C VAL A 38 -18.17 -38.04 -5.42
N ASN A 39 -18.04 -36.73 -5.23
CA ASN A 39 -17.99 -35.77 -6.34
C ASN A 39 -16.77 -35.98 -7.25
N THR A 40 -15.62 -36.36 -6.69
CA THR A 40 -14.40 -36.64 -7.46
C THR A 40 -14.54 -37.90 -8.34
N ARG A 41 -15.31 -38.90 -7.91
CA ARG A 41 -15.60 -40.10 -8.73
C ARG A 41 -16.59 -39.80 -9.87
N ILE A 42 -17.60 -38.97 -9.63
CA ILE A 42 -18.55 -38.56 -10.68
C ILE A 42 -17.82 -37.77 -11.76
N LEU A 43 -16.96 -36.83 -11.37
CA LEU A 43 -16.14 -36.05 -12.31
C LEU A 43 -15.16 -36.92 -13.11
N ARG A 44 -14.49 -37.90 -12.48
CA ARG A 44 -13.62 -38.85 -13.22
C ARG A 44 -14.39 -39.73 -14.20
N ARG A 45 -15.60 -40.19 -13.85
CA ARG A 45 -16.45 -40.95 -14.78
C ARG A 45 -16.90 -40.12 -15.97
N GLN A 46 -17.26 -38.83 -15.77
CA GLN A 46 -17.63 -37.95 -16.88
C GLN A 46 -16.45 -37.65 -17.81
N VAL A 47 -15.23 -37.52 -17.27
CA VAL A 47 -14.02 -37.32 -18.08
C VAL A 47 -13.62 -38.58 -18.85
N GLN A 48 -13.79 -39.78 -18.28
CA GLN A 48 -13.49 -41.04 -18.99
C GLN A 48 -14.53 -41.41 -20.05
N LEU A 49 -15.80 -41.06 -19.87
CA LEU A 49 -16.84 -41.28 -20.87
C LEU A 49 -16.72 -40.35 -22.09
N GLN A 50 -15.95 -39.26 -21.99
CA GLN A 50 -15.69 -38.34 -23.10
C GLN A 50 -14.41 -38.68 -23.89
N SER A 51 -13.64 -39.69 -23.47
CA SER A 51 -12.42 -40.12 -24.15
C SER A 51 -12.62 -41.47 -24.86
N THR A 52 -13.54 -41.53 -25.82
CA THR A 52 -13.46 -42.48 -26.93
C THR A 52 -13.18 -41.72 -28.22
N PRO A 53 -12.07 -42.01 -28.92
CA PRO A 53 -11.61 -41.23 -30.05
C PRO A 53 -12.53 -41.41 -31.26
N VAL A 54 -13.05 -40.29 -31.77
CA VAL A 54 -13.81 -40.21 -33.01
C VAL A 54 -12.86 -40.52 -34.17
N ALA A 55 -13.06 -41.66 -34.83
CA ALA A 55 -12.36 -42.02 -36.05
C ALA A 55 -12.69 -41.03 -37.19
N PRO A 56 -11.72 -40.68 -38.05
CA PRO A 56 -11.89 -39.64 -39.06
C PRO A 56 -12.87 -40.07 -40.14
N VAL A 57 -13.82 -39.17 -40.44
CA VAL A 57 -14.82 -39.31 -41.50
C VAL A 57 -14.10 -39.29 -42.86
N VAL A 58 -14.05 -40.45 -43.51
CA VAL A 58 -13.60 -40.62 -44.90
C VAL A 58 -14.72 -40.14 -45.83
N PRO A 59 -14.47 -39.21 -46.78
CA PRO A 59 -15.48 -38.78 -47.75
C PRO A 59 -15.75 -39.89 -48.78
N MET A 60 -17.04 -40.17 -49.04
CA MET A 60 -17.47 -41.10 -50.09
C MET A 60 -17.17 -40.57 -51.51
N PRO A 61 -16.90 -41.47 -52.47
CA PRO A 61 -16.41 -41.11 -53.81
C PRO A 61 -17.56 -40.84 -54.80
N ILE A 62 -17.43 -39.77 -55.57
CA ILE A 62 -18.31 -39.47 -56.72
C ILE A 62 -17.72 -40.14 -57.97
N SER A 63 -18.61 -40.79 -58.72
CA SER A 63 -18.33 -41.74 -59.80
C SER A 63 -17.50 -41.20 -60.96
N ALA A 64 -16.67 -42.09 -61.50
CA ALA A 64 -16.01 -42.00 -62.79
C ALA A 64 -17.00 -41.79 -63.95
N GLY A 65 -16.82 -40.70 -64.68
CA GLY A 65 -17.37 -40.49 -66.02
C GLY A 65 -16.21 -40.42 -67.01
N SER A 66 -16.05 -41.48 -67.79
CA SER A 66 -15.16 -41.57 -68.96
C SER A 66 -15.61 -40.61 -70.06
N GLY A 67 -14.71 -39.79 -70.59
CA GLY A 67 -14.99 -38.90 -71.73
C GLY A 67 -13.71 -38.32 -72.32
N THR A 68 -13.29 -38.94 -73.41
CA THR A 68 -12.24 -38.59 -74.39
C THR A 68 -11.94 -37.10 -74.60
N ALA A 69 -10.64 -36.79 -74.65
CA ALA A 69 -10.04 -35.51 -75.03
C ALA A 69 -10.11 -35.23 -76.55
N PRO A 70 -10.43 -33.97 -76.92
CA PRO A 70 -9.88 -33.30 -78.11
C PRO A 70 -9.38 -31.87 -77.75
N PRO A 71 -8.68 -31.12 -78.64
CA PRO A 71 -7.35 -30.64 -78.32
C PRO A 71 -7.22 -29.13 -78.08
N SER A 72 -6.04 -28.80 -77.56
CA SER A 72 -5.35 -27.51 -77.51
C SER A 72 -5.64 -26.57 -78.68
N VAL A 73 -6.21 -25.40 -78.38
CA VAL A 73 -6.01 -24.17 -79.14
C VAL A 73 -5.82 -23.02 -78.15
N ASP A 74 -4.68 -22.35 -78.31
CA ASP A 74 -4.25 -21.19 -77.56
C ASP A 74 -5.29 -20.06 -77.56
N GLY A 75 -5.76 -19.70 -76.37
CA GLY A 75 -6.54 -18.49 -76.11
C GLY A 75 -6.07 -17.92 -74.78
N ARG A 76 -4.97 -17.16 -74.79
CA ARG A 76 -4.58 -16.29 -73.67
C ARG A 76 -5.64 -15.19 -73.57
N GLU A 77 -6.70 -15.45 -72.80
CA GLU A 77 -7.52 -14.38 -72.24
C GLU A 77 -6.72 -13.77 -71.08
N GLU A 78 -6.19 -12.57 -71.32
CA GLU A 78 -5.64 -11.71 -70.27
C GLU A 78 -6.76 -11.38 -69.28
N GLN A 79 -6.76 -12.06 -68.12
CA GLN A 79 -7.52 -11.58 -66.97
C GLN A 79 -6.91 -10.25 -66.51
N PRO A 80 -7.71 -9.18 -66.34
CA PRO A 80 -7.20 -7.88 -65.93
C PRO A 80 -6.71 -7.97 -64.48
N GLU A 81 -5.40 -7.88 -64.30
CA GLU A 81 -4.77 -7.63 -63.00
C GLU A 81 -5.30 -6.31 -62.45
N PHE A 82 -6.27 -6.38 -61.52
CA PHE A 82 -6.63 -5.23 -60.69
C PHE A 82 -5.45 -4.93 -59.75
N PRO A 83 -4.67 -3.84 -59.92
CA PRO A 83 -3.46 -3.62 -59.12
C PRO A 83 -3.75 -3.17 -57.68
N GLY A 84 -5.04 -3.12 -57.28
CA GLY A 84 -5.47 -2.58 -55.98
C GLY A 84 -5.75 -3.63 -54.89
N SER A 85 -6.04 -4.89 -55.23
CA SER A 85 -6.51 -5.88 -54.24
C SER A 85 -5.36 -6.49 -53.43
N SER A 86 -4.22 -6.79 -54.07
CA SER A 86 -3.06 -7.43 -53.42
C SER A 86 -2.37 -6.52 -52.40
N ALA A 87 -2.25 -5.22 -52.70
CA ALA A 87 -1.63 -4.25 -51.81
C ALA A 87 -2.47 -4.01 -50.55
N ALA A 88 -3.80 -3.89 -50.69
CA ALA A 88 -4.71 -3.73 -49.56
C ALA A 88 -4.71 -4.98 -48.66
N SER A 89 -4.78 -6.19 -49.24
CA SER A 89 -4.73 -7.44 -48.47
C SER A 89 -3.39 -7.62 -47.75
N TYR A 90 -2.28 -7.21 -48.37
CA TYR A 90 -0.95 -7.24 -47.74
C TYR A 90 -0.84 -6.29 -46.56
N GLN A 91 -1.35 -5.05 -46.68
CA GLN A 91 -1.37 -4.08 -45.58
C GLN A 91 -2.24 -4.54 -44.41
N GLU A 92 -3.40 -5.14 -44.70
CA GLU A 92 -4.31 -5.69 -43.70
C GLU A 92 -3.64 -6.80 -42.89
N GLU A 93 -3.04 -7.77 -43.59
CA GLU A 93 -2.37 -8.91 -42.98
C GLU A 93 -1.15 -8.47 -42.16
N ARG A 94 -0.37 -7.49 -42.66
CA ARG A 94 0.74 -6.88 -41.92
C ARG A 94 0.27 -6.21 -40.63
N MET A 95 -0.84 -5.46 -40.66
CA MET A 95 -1.42 -4.85 -39.46
C MET A 95 -2.00 -5.87 -38.48
N ARG A 96 -2.67 -6.91 -38.98
CA ARG A 96 -3.18 -8.03 -38.18
C ARG A 96 -2.04 -8.71 -37.43
N ARG A 97 -0.94 -9.04 -38.09
CA ARG A 97 0.27 -9.64 -37.46
C ARG A 97 0.90 -8.74 -36.40
N LYS A 98 1.03 -7.44 -36.69
CA LYS A 98 1.52 -6.43 -35.72
C LYS A 98 0.68 -6.44 -34.43
N LEU A 99 -0.65 -6.47 -34.57
CA LEU A 99 -1.58 -6.50 -33.43
C LEU A 99 -1.56 -7.84 -32.69
N GLN A 100 -1.57 -8.96 -33.41
CA GLN A 100 -1.44 -10.29 -32.81
C GLN A 100 -0.18 -10.39 -31.96
N PHE A 101 0.97 -9.97 -32.49
CA PHE A 101 2.22 -9.94 -31.73
C PHE A 101 2.15 -9.00 -30.52
N PHE A 102 1.50 -7.83 -30.62
CA PHE A 102 1.37 -6.91 -29.49
C PHE A 102 0.60 -7.53 -28.32
N PHE A 103 -0.54 -8.19 -28.59
CA PHE A 103 -1.41 -8.80 -27.58
C PHE A 103 -0.95 -10.18 -27.09
N MET A 104 0.15 -10.72 -27.62
CA MET A 104 0.75 -11.94 -27.08
C MET A 104 1.29 -11.76 -25.66
N ASN A 105 1.11 -12.80 -24.85
CA ASN A 105 1.70 -12.90 -23.51
C ASN A 105 3.24 -13.00 -23.59
N PRO A 106 3.98 -12.67 -22.52
CA PRO A 106 5.44 -12.78 -22.51
C PRO A 106 5.96 -14.17 -22.88
N ILE A 107 5.28 -15.23 -22.45
CA ILE A 107 5.63 -16.63 -22.75
C ILE A 107 5.44 -16.92 -24.25
N GLU A 108 4.32 -16.48 -24.83
CA GLU A 108 4.03 -16.62 -26.26
C GLU A 108 5.04 -15.84 -27.11
N LYS A 109 5.41 -14.62 -26.70
CA LYS A 109 6.44 -13.81 -27.37
C LYS A 109 7.80 -14.48 -27.36
N TRP A 110 8.12 -15.15 -26.26
CA TRP A 110 9.36 -15.92 -26.15
C TRP A 110 9.35 -17.12 -27.09
N GLN A 111 8.23 -17.83 -27.21
CA GLN A 111 8.09 -18.92 -28.19
C GLN A 111 8.17 -18.41 -29.64
N ALA A 112 7.49 -17.30 -29.95
CA ALA A 112 7.41 -16.73 -31.31
C ALA A 112 8.75 -16.18 -31.83
N LYS A 113 9.52 -15.49 -30.99
CA LYS A 113 10.78 -14.83 -31.42
C LYS A 113 12.05 -15.46 -30.87
N ARG A 114 11.97 -16.39 -29.92
CA ARG A 114 13.11 -16.92 -29.13
C ARG A 114 13.98 -15.82 -28.47
N LYS A 115 13.48 -14.58 -28.35
CA LYS A 115 14.18 -13.46 -27.69
C LYS A 115 13.95 -13.52 -26.18
N PHE A 116 15.01 -13.34 -25.38
CA PHE A 116 14.95 -13.43 -23.93
C PHE A 116 13.95 -12.42 -23.33
N PRO A 117 13.03 -12.83 -22.42
CA PRO A 117 11.97 -11.97 -21.90
C PRO A 117 12.47 -11.05 -20.76
N TYR A 118 13.37 -10.12 -21.07
CA TYR A 118 14.03 -9.22 -20.10
C TYR A 118 13.04 -8.54 -19.13
N LYS A 119 11.89 -8.07 -19.62
CA LYS A 119 10.89 -7.39 -18.77
C LYS A 119 10.35 -8.30 -17.67
N PHE A 120 10.09 -9.56 -17.98
CA PHE A 120 9.57 -10.51 -17.00
C PHE A 120 10.60 -10.82 -15.92
N VAL A 121 11.85 -11.07 -16.34
CA VAL A 121 12.96 -11.36 -15.43
C VAL A 121 13.29 -10.19 -14.52
N VAL A 122 13.33 -8.96 -15.06
CA VAL A 122 13.54 -7.74 -14.26
C VAL A 122 12.46 -7.60 -13.18
N GLN A 123 11.20 -7.92 -13.48
CA GLN A 123 10.12 -7.84 -12.49
C GLN A 123 10.25 -8.90 -11.39
N ILE A 124 10.62 -10.13 -11.73
CA ILE A 124 10.88 -11.18 -10.72
C ILE A 124 12.02 -10.77 -9.79
N VAL A 125 13.14 -10.33 -10.37
CA VAL A 125 14.31 -9.86 -9.60
C VAL A 125 13.91 -8.66 -8.74
N LYS A 126 13.14 -7.71 -9.29
CA LYS A 126 12.63 -6.55 -8.55
C LYS A 126 11.80 -6.96 -7.35
N ILE A 127 10.84 -7.90 -7.50
CA ILE A 127 10.00 -8.38 -6.39
C ILE A 127 10.87 -8.88 -5.23
N PHE A 128 11.86 -9.72 -5.52
CA PHE A 128 12.76 -10.27 -4.50
C PHE A 128 13.60 -9.18 -3.83
N LEU A 129 14.27 -8.32 -4.61
CA LEU A 129 15.16 -7.30 -4.09
C LEU A 129 14.42 -6.24 -3.26
N VAL A 130 13.27 -5.76 -3.76
CA VAL A 130 12.44 -4.76 -3.05
C VAL A 130 11.90 -5.34 -1.76
N THR A 131 11.40 -6.59 -1.78
CA THR A 131 10.89 -7.24 -0.56
C THR A 131 12.02 -7.41 0.46
N MET A 132 13.21 -7.83 0.04
CA MET A 132 14.37 -7.97 0.93
C MET A 132 14.80 -6.62 1.52
N GLN A 133 14.87 -5.57 0.70
CA GLN A 133 15.19 -4.20 1.14
C GLN A 133 14.16 -3.69 2.16
N LEU A 134 12.87 -3.94 1.93
CA LEU A 134 11.79 -3.56 2.83
C LEU A 134 11.88 -4.30 4.16
N CYS A 135 12.10 -5.62 4.16
CA CYS A 135 12.22 -6.40 5.39
C CYS A 135 13.36 -5.90 6.29
N LEU A 136 14.53 -5.62 5.71
CA LEU A 136 15.67 -5.07 6.45
C LEU A 136 15.38 -3.67 7.00
N PHE A 137 14.71 -2.82 6.22
CA PHE A 137 14.32 -1.48 6.64
C PHE A 137 13.26 -1.52 7.74
N ALA A 138 12.25 -2.38 7.62
CA ALA A 138 11.17 -2.55 8.59
C ALA A 138 11.70 -2.97 9.96
N HIS A 139 12.68 -3.89 10.00
CA HIS A 139 13.32 -4.27 11.26
C HIS A 139 14.06 -3.08 11.90
N SER A 140 14.79 -2.30 11.10
CA SER A 140 15.48 -1.08 11.57
C SER A 140 14.49 -0.04 12.11
N ARG A 141 13.39 0.20 11.40
CA ARG A 141 12.32 1.13 11.80
C ARG A 141 11.63 0.67 13.08
N TYR A 142 11.32 -0.62 13.19
CA TYR A 142 10.73 -1.20 14.39
C TYR A 142 11.62 -0.97 15.62
N ASN A 143 12.91 -1.29 15.53
CA ASN A 143 13.85 -1.08 16.64
C ASN A 143 13.95 0.40 17.04
N HIS A 144 13.92 1.30 16.06
CA HIS A 144 13.93 2.74 16.32
C HIS A 144 12.64 3.20 17.01
N ILE A 145 11.46 2.84 16.49
CA ILE A 145 10.15 3.20 17.09
C ILE A 145 10.06 2.64 18.51
N ASN A 146 10.44 1.37 18.70
CA ASN A 146 10.40 0.74 20.01
C ASN A 146 11.31 1.47 21.01
N TYR A 147 12.54 1.82 20.60
CA TYR A 147 13.43 2.60 21.46
C TYR A 147 12.86 3.97 21.83
N THR A 148 12.27 4.70 20.88
CA THR A 148 11.66 6.01 21.17
C THR A 148 10.41 5.87 22.05
N GLY A 149 9.60 4.84 21.84
CA GLY A 149 8.40 4.54 22.64
C GLY A 149 8.74 4.14 24.07
N ASP A 150 9.70 3.23 24.26
CA ASP A 150 10.15 2.78 25.58
C ASP A 150 10.74 3.93 26.41
N ASN A 151 11.50 4.83 25.77
CA ASN A 151 11.98 6.04 26.43
C ASN A 151 10.84 6.99 26.82
N ARG A 152 9.81 7.14 25.98
CA ARG A 152 8.63 7.93 26.33
C ARG A 152 7.90 7.37 27.55
N PHE A 153 7.79 6.04 27.68
CA PHE A 153 7.25 5.41 28.88
C PHE A 153 8.14 5.66 30.11
N ALA A 154 9.45 5.50 29.97
CA ALA A 154 10.40 5.81 31.05
C ALA A 154 10.28 7.29 31.51
N PHE A 155 10.18 8.24 30.58
CA PHE A 155 9.98 9.65 30.88
C PHE A 155 8.63 9.93 31.55
N SER A 156 7.58 9.20 31.18
CA SER A 156 6.27 9.32 31.83
C SER A 156 6.38 8.92 33.32
N HIS A 157 7.06 7.82 33.64
CA HIS A 157 7.32 7.45 35.04
C HIS A 157 8.26 8.42 35.78
N LEU A 158 9.24 9.00 35.10
CA LEU A 158 10.22 9.90 35.72
C LEU A 158 9.68 11.32 35.97
N PHE A 159 8.75 11.81 35.13
CA PHE A 159 8.34 13.22 35.15
C PHE A 159 6.83 13.45 35.33
N LEU A 160 5.97 12.44 35.20
CA LEU A 160 4.54 12.57 35.48
C LEU A 160 4.19 11.93 36.83
N ARG A 161 3.70 12.75 37.76
CA ARG A 161 3.34 12.31 39.10
C ARG A 161 2.11 11.39 39.06
N GLY A 162 2.25 10.15 39.49
CA GLY A 162 1.13 9.19 39.56
C GLY A 162 0.81 8.52 38.23
N TRP A 163 1.77 8.47 37.30
CA TRP A 163 1.65 7.65 36.09
C TRP A 163 1.42 6.18 36.45
N ASP A 164 0.46 5.54 35.77
CA ASP A 164 0.03 4.15 36.02
C ASP A 164 0.36 3.27 34.82
N SER A 165 0.87 2.05 35.08
CA SER A 165 1.29 1.10 34.05
C SER A 165 0.14 0.52 33.25
N SER A 166 -1.10 0.58 33.76
CA SER A 166 -2.30 0.20 32.99
C SER A 166 -2.49 1.03 31.71
N ARG A 167 -1.88 2.22 31.64
CA ARG A 167 -1.92 3.17 30.51
C ARG A 167 -0.94 2.83 29.38
N GLU A 168 -0.03 1.89 29.61
CA GLU A 168 1.00 1.50 28.62
C GLU A 168 0.46 0.50 27.58
N VAL A 169 -0.76 -0.03 27.80
CA VAL A 169 -1.44 -0.96 26.90
C VAL A 169 -2.63 -0.26 26.25
N GLU A 170 -2.61 -0.19 24.92
CA GLU A 170 -3.73 0.30 24.11
C GLU A 170 -4.90 -0.69 24.19
N SER A 171 -5.79 -0.48 25.17
CA SER A 171 -7.02 -1.25 25.37
C SER A 171 -8.23 -0.40 24.99
N TYR A 172 -9.23 -1.01 24.34
CA TYR A 172 -10.46 -0.35 23.95
C TYR A 172 -11.69 -1.17 24.40
N PRO A 173 -12.58 -0.61 25.24
CA PRO A 173 -12.48 0.70 25.88
C PRO A 173 -11.33 0.78 26.89
N PRO A 174 -10.81 2.00 27.19
CA PRO A 174 -9.71 2.16 28.12
C PRO A 174 -10.14 1.75 29.53
N ALA A 175 -9.29 0.98 30.22
CA ALA A 175 -9.56 0.53 31.59
C ALA A 175 -9.53 1.68 32.61
N VAL A 176 -8.80 2.75 32.32
CA VAL A 176 -8.66 3.94 33.16
C VAL A 176 -9.04 5.19 32.38
N GLY A 177 -9.60 6.19 33.07
CA GLY A 177 -9.92 7.49 32.49
C GLY A 177 -8.68 8.27 32.02
N PRO A 178 -8.84 9.41 31.33
CA PRO A 178 -7.72 10.24 30.90
C PRO A 178 -6.85 10.67 32.10
N PHE A 179 -5.55 10.83 31.86
CA PHE A 179 -4.64 11.29 32.90
C PHE A 179 -4.81 12.80 33.09
N ALA A 180 -5.18 13.22 34.30
CA ALA A 180 -5.60 14.59 34.57
C ALA A 180 -5.35 14.98 36.03
N LEU A 181 -5.30 16.29 36.27
CA LEU A 181 -5.21 16.92 37.58
C LEU A 181 -6.56 17.57 37.93
N TYR A 182 -6.90 17.58 39.22
CA TYR A 182 -8.19 18.09 39.71
C TYR A 182 -8.03 19.17 40.78
N LEU A 183 -6.84 19.32 41.36
CA LEU A 183 -6.54 20.34 42.37
C LEU A 183 -5.47 21.32 41.88
N LYS A 184 -5.61 22.60 42.25
CA LYS A 184 -4.61 23.64 41.95
C LYS A 184 -3.22 23.32 42.51
N SER A 185 -3.15 22.68 43.68
CA SER A 185 -1.89 22.23 44.27
C SER A 185 -1.24 21.10 43.48
N GLU A 186 -2.03 20.20 42.87
CA GLU A 186 -1.50 19.10 42.05
C GLU A 186 -0.77 19.61 40.81
N PHE A 187 -1.15 20.76 40.27
CA PHE A 187 -0.40 21.43 39.19
C PHE A 187 1.02 21.73 39.62
N PHE A 188 1.20 22.46 40.72
CA PHE A 188 2.52 22.82 41.22
C PHE A 188 3.33 21.58 41.65
N ASP A 189 2.68 20.61 42.30
CA ASP A 189 3.32 19.37 42.70
C ASP A 189 3.80 18.55 41.48
N THR A 190 3.04 18.54 40.38
CA THR A 190 3.41 17.82 39.16
C THR A 190 4.59 18.49 38.47
N VAL A 191 4.60 19.83 38.38
CA VAL A 191 5.76 20.57 37.87
C VAL A 191 6.97 20.33 38.76
N GLN A 192 6.80 20.36 40.09
CA GLN A 192 7.87 20.06 41.04
C GLN A 192 8.40 18.63 40.89
N TYR A 193 7.52 17.66 40.70
CA TYR A 193 7.87 16.26 40.47
C TYR A 193 8.73 16.13 39.21
N ALA A 194 8.35 16.78 38.11
CA ALA A 194 9.15 16.81 36.88
C ALA A 194 10.53 17.47 37.08
N VAL A 195 10.61 18.59 37.80
CA VAL A 195 11.89 19.27 38.10
C VAL A 195 12.81 18.39 38.95
N ASN A 196 12.27 17.75 39.99
CA ASN A 196 13.01 16.83 40.86
C ASN A 196 13.47 15.56 40.12
N GLY A 197 12.60 15.01 39.26
CA GLY A 197 12.92 13.89 38.39
C GLY A 197 14.04 14.24 37.41
N TYR A 198 13.97 15.43 36.79
CA TYR A 198 14.99 15.90 35.86
C TYR A 198 16.33 16.14 36.57
N ALA A 199 16.33 16.74 37.76
CA ALA A 199 17.55 16.94 38.55
C ALA A 199 18.24 15.62 38.95
N ASN A 200 17.47 14.54 39.12
CA ASN A 200 17.96 13.21 39.50
C ASN A 200 17.97 12.21 38.32
N VAL A 201 17.98 12.69 37.07
CA VAL A 201 17.88 11.82 35.89
C VAL A 201 19.00 10.78 35.81
N SER A 202 20.19 11.09 36.36
CA SER A 202 21.35 10.19 36.43
C SER A 202 21.14 8.96 37.31
N ARG A 203 20.10 8.94 38.17
CA ARG A 203 19.73 7.77 38.99
C ARG A 203 18.84 6.79 38.25
N SER A 204 18.32 7.16 37.08
CA SER A 204 17.46 6.27 36.29
C SER A 204 18.27 5.13 35.67
N ILE A 205 17.59 4.06 35.26
CA ILE A 205 18.22 2.93 34.55
C ILE A 205 18.70 3.34 33.15
N GLY A 206 18.00 4.30 32.53
CA GLY A 206 18.35 4.80 31.20
C GLY A 206 19.64 5.64 31.23
N PRO A 207 20.53 5.52 30.23
CA PRO A 207 21.74 6.33 30.14
C PRO A 207 21.37 7.74 29.67
N TYR A 208 20.89 8.58 30.60
CA TYR A 208 20.41 9.93 30.34
C TYR A 208 21.39 10.99 30.82
N ASP A 209 21.70 11.91 29.91
CA ASP A 209 22.60 13.04 30.15
C ASP A 209 21.93 14.36 29.76
N TYR A 210 22.42 15.44 30.37
CA TYR A 210 21.98 16.79 30.04
C TYR A 210 22.53 17.25 28.68
N PRO A 211 21.84 18.14 27.96
CA PRO A 211 22.25 18.56 26.62
C PRO A 211 23.52 19.41 26.59
N THR A 212 23.94 19.97 27.74
CA THR A 212 25.11 20.83 27.89
C THR A 212 26.43 20.07 27.73
N PRO A 213 27.52 20.68 27.21
CA PRO A 213 28.83 20.02 27.09
C PRO A 213 29.40 19.49 28.42
N ASN A 214 29.16 20.20 29.53
CA ASN A 214 29.69 19.84 30.85
C ASN A 214 28.74 18.95 31.67
N ASN A 215 27.68 18.41 31.06
CA ASN A 215 26.62 17.66 31.74
C ASN A 215 26.02 18.39 32.96
N THR A 216 25.85 19.71 32.86
CA THR A 216 25.20 20.55 33.87
C THR A 216 23.71 20.68 33.56
N MET A 217 22.85 20.61 34.57
CA MET A 217 21.39 20.72 34.40
C MET A 217 21.02 22.12 33.86
N PRO A 218 20.54 22.26 32.61
CA PRO A 218 20.01 23.52 32.12
C PRO A 218 18.64 23.80 32.75
N PRO A 219 18.19 25.07 32.79
CA PRO A 219 16.87 25.40 33.31
C PRO A 219 15.77 24.80 32.43
N LEU A 220 14.71 24.28 33.06
CA LEU A 220 13.47 23.92 32.34
C LEU A 220 12.74 25.20 31.93
N LYS A 221 11.92 25.14 30.88
CA LYS A 221 11.10 26.27 30.44
C LYS A 221 9.63 25.95 30.69
N LEU A 222 8.99 26.70 31.60
CA LEU A 222 7.56 26.64 31.88
C LEU A 222 6.87 27.81 31.18
N CYS A 223 6.00 27.53 30.22
CA CYS A 223 5.18 28.52 29.55
C CYS A 223 3.72 28.38 29.97
N LEU A 224 3.08 29.49 30.31
CA LEU A 224 1.68 29.60 30.68
C LEU A 224 0.97 30.39 29.59
N GLN A 225 -0.11 29.85 29.05
CA GLN A 225 -0.97 30.51 28.07
C GLN A 225 -2.28 30.83 28.77
N ASN A 226 -2.53 32.11 29.00
CA ASN A 226 -3.70 32.59 29.71
C ASN A 226 -4.56 33.45 28.78
N TYR A 227 -5.87 33.41 28.95
CA TYR A 227 -6.71 34.51 28.49
C TYR A 227 -6.27 35.79 29.20
N ARG A 228 -6.14 36.86 28.42
CA ARG A 228 -5.70 38.17 28.90
C ARG A 228 -6.56 38.67 30.06
N GLU A 229 -7.86 38.40 30.02
CA GLU A 229 -8.78 38.62 31.13
C GLU A 229 -9.76 37.46 31.23
N GLY A 230 -9.95 36.92 32.44
CA GLY A 230 -10.76 35.73 32.69
C GLY A 230 -11.24 35.69 34.13
N THR A 231 -11.82 36.79 34.60
CA THR A 231 -12.34 36.90 35.96
C THR A 231 -13.78 36.42 35.97
N ILE A 232 -14.06 35.33 36.70
CA ILE A 232 -15.39 34.70 36.77
C ILE A 232 -15.98 34.95 38.16
N PHE A 233 -17.14 35.59 38.20
CA PHE A 233 -17.97 35.74 39.39
C PHE A 233 -19.13 34.73 39.32
N GLY A 234 -18.81 33.45 39.54
CA GLY A 234 -19.80 32.38 39.41
C GLY A 234 -21.02 32.53 40.33
N PHE A 235 -20.89 33.22 41.46
CA PHE A 235 -21.98 33.43 42.43
C PHE A 235 -23.12 34.34 41.93
N ASN A 236 -22.87 35.17 40.92
CA ASN A 236 -23.87 36.04 40.29
C ASN A 236 -23.87 35.92 38.77
N GLU A 237 -23.33 34.82 38.23
CA GLU A 237 -23.32 34.51 36.79
C GLU A 237 -22.66 35.59 35.91
N SER A 238 -21.77 36.40 36.48
CA SER A 238 -21.07 37.47 35.75
C SER A 238 -19.61 37.13 35.50
N TYR A 239 -19.03 37.67 34.42
CA TYR A 239 -17.64 37.46 34.07
C TYR A 239 -17.06 38.66 33.32
N ILE A 240 -15.74 38.83 33.41
CA ILE A 240 -14.96 39.75 32.59
C ILE A 240 -13.99 38.90 31.79
N PHE A 241 -14.10 38.96 30.46
CA PHE A 241 -13.40 38.05 29.56
C PHE A 241 -12.82 38.79 28.35
N ASP A 242 -11.52 38.59 28.12
CA ASP A 242 -10.80 38.94 26.90
C ASP A 242 -10.20 37.67 26.30
N PRO A 243 -10.66 37.22 25.11
CA PRO A 243 -10.21 35.98 24.49
C PRO A 243 -8.78 36.00 23.95
N HIS A 244 -8.11 37.16 23.92
CA HIS A 244 -6.71 37.21 23.49
C HIS A 244 -5.82 36.40 24.43
N ILE A 245 -4.93 35.59 23.87
CA ILE A 245 -4.04 34.71 24.64
C ILE A 245 -2.70 35.40 24.86
N ASP A 246 -2.34 35.60 26.11
CA ASP A 246 -1.03 36.06 26.53
C ASP A 246 -0.18 34.86 26.96
N GLU A 247 1.05 34.79 26.44
CA GLU A 247 2.01 33.74 26.77
C GLU A 247 3.14 34.29 27.66
N VAL A 248 3.28 33.71 28.85
CA VAL A 248 4.34 34.06 29.81
C VAL A 248 5.21 32.82 30.03
N CYS A 249 6.51 32.93 29.73
CA CYS A 249 7.45 31.83 29.86
C CYS A 249 8.54 32.12 30.90
N GLU A 250 8.59 31.28 31.94
CA GLU A 250 9.59 31.33 33.00
C GLU A 250 10.64 30.21 32.84
N ARG A 251 11.88 30.54 33.20
CA ARG A 251 12.97 29.56 33.28
C ARG A 251 13.09 29.06 34.71
N LEU A 252 13.13 27.74 34.89
CA LEU A 252 13.23 27.04 36.16
C LEU A 252 14.65 26.47 36.33
N PRO A 253 15.58 27.18 37.01
CA PRO A 253 16.93 26.71 37.23
C PRO A 253 16.99 25.57 38.27
N PRO A 254 18.16 24.90 38.41
CA PRO A 254 18.33 23.79 39.34
C PRO A 254 17.99 24.09 40.81
N ASN A 255 18.13 25.36 41.24
CA ASN A 255 17.78 25.82 42.59
C ASN A 255 16.27 25.74 42.91
N VAL A 256 15.40 25.62 41.90
CA VAL A 256 13.95 25.44 42.09
C VAL A 256 13.65 24.13 42.83
N THR A 257 14.53 23.13 42.73
CA THR A 257 14.42 21.87 43.50
C THR A 257 14.34 22.09 45.01
N THR A 258 15.02 23.12 45.55
CA THR A 258 15.04 23.43 46.99
C THR A 258 14.04 24.52 47.37
N ILE A 259 13.84 25.53 46.52
CA ILE A 259 12.92 26.65 46.77
C ILE A 259 11.46 26.21 46.67
N GLY A 260 11.16 25.29 45.75
CA GLY A 260 9.81 24.94 45.33
C GLY A 260 9.32 25.81 44.17
N VAL A 261 8.65 25.20 43.19
CA VAL A 261 8.14 25.88 41.99
C VAL A 261 7.19 27.03 42.34
N GLU A 262 6.24 26.80 43.25
CA GLU A 262 5.25 27.82 43.63
C GLU A 262 5.91 29.05 44.27
N ASN A 263 6.84 28.84 45.21
CA ASN A 263 7.59 29.92 45.84
C ASN A 263 8.49 30.65 44.84
N TYR A 264 9.11 29.92 43.92
CA TYR A 264 9.96 30.50 42.88
C TYR A 264 9.15 31.42 41.93
N LEU A 265 7.95 31.00 41.53
CA LEU A 265 7.06 31.83 40.70
C LEU A 265 6.55 33.07 41.45
N ARG A 266 6.17 32.92 42.73
CA ARG A 266 5.78 34.05 43.59
C ARG A 266 6.88 35.10 43.75
N GLN A 267 8.14 34.68 43.88
CA GLN A 267 9.29 35.60 43.98
C GLN A 267 9.53 36.44 42.71
N ARG A 268 8.93 36.04 41.59
CA ARG A 268 9.02 36.73 40.29
C ARG A 268 7.71 37.42 39.90
N ASP A 269 6.79 37.56 40.84
CA ASP A 269 5.46 38.14 40.62
C ASP A 269 4.64 37.41 39.52
N VAL A 270 4.90 36.10 39.34
CA VAL A 270 4.14 35.25 38.41
C VAL A 270 3.11 34.45 39.20
N GLU A 271 1.89 34.94 39.26
CA GLU A 271 0.75 34.21 39.84
C GLU A 271 0.02 33.40 38.77
N VAL A 272 -0.23 32.11 39.04
CA VAL A 272 -0.95 31.23 38.12
C VAL A 272 -2.46 31.38 38.35
N ASN A 273 -3.10 32.21 37.54
CA ASN A 273 -4.56 32.32 37.55
C ASN A 273 -5.22 31.15 36.78
N PHE A 274 -5.58 30.10 37.50
CA PHE A 274 -6.25 28.91 36.92
C PHE A 274 -7.60 29.21 36.24
N ALA A 275 -8.27 30.32 36.57
CA ALA A 275 -9.53 30.69 35.92
C ALA A 275 -9.31 31.17 34.48
N SER A 276 -8.18 31.81 34.19
CA SER A 276 -7.82 32.28 32.84
C SER A 276 -6.79 31.38 32.14
N LEU A 277 -6.15 30.45 32.84
CA LEU A 277 -5.17 29.53 32.28
C LEU A 277 -5.81 28.57 31.27
N VAL A 278 -5.42 28.71 30.00
CA VAL A 278 -5.87 27.86 28.88
C VAL A 278 -5.04 26.59 28.82
N SER A 279 -3.72 26.74 28.92
CA SER A 279 -2.79 25.63 28.97
C SER A 279 -1.44 26.05 29.53
N ALA A 280 -0.72 25.10 30.12
CA ALA A 280 0.68 25.26 30.48
C ALA A 280 1.55 24.21 29.80
N GLN A 281 2.80 24.54 29.52
CA GLN A 281 3.75 23.63 28.90
C GLN A 281 5.10 23.70 29.62
N LEU A 282 5.57 22.57 30.12
CA LEU A 282 6.91 22.42 30.68
C LEU A 282 7.80 21.69 29.68
N THR A 283 8.86 22.35 29.23
CA THR A 283 9.75 21.83 28.18
C THR A 283 11.20 21.76 28.65
N PHE A 284 11.87 20.67 28.29
CA PHE A 284 13.29 20.42 28.59
C PHE A 284 13.84 19.35 27.64
N LYS A 285 15.15 19.10 27.68
CA LYS A 285 15.83 18.23 26.72
C LYS A 285 16.72 17.22 27.43
N ILE A 286 16.75 15.99 26.94
CA ILE A 286 17.61 14.92 27.45
C ILE A 286 18.38 14.32 26.28
N LYS A 287 19.67 14.03 26.49
CA LYS A 287 20.49 13.24 25.56
C LYS A 287 20.61 11.81 26.05
N THR A 288 20.68 10.87 25.13
CA THR A 288 20.90 9.46 25.45
C THR A 288 21.64 8.74 24.33
N VAL A 289 22.16 7.57 24.65
CA VAL A 289 22.90 6.70 23.74
C VAL A 289 22.24 5.33 23.70
N ASN A 290 21.83 4.91 22.51
CA ASN A 290 21.29 3.59 22.26
C ASN A 290 22.40 2.63 21.81
N PHE A 291 22.75 1.67 22.67
CA PHE A 291 23.59 0.53 22.29
C PHE A 291 22.73 -0.53 21.60
N LYS A 292 22.92 -0.71 20.29
CA LYS A 292 22.11 -1.65 19.51
C LYS A 292 22.41 -3.10 19.88
N ALA A 293 21.55 -3.73 20.68
CA ALA A 293 21.68 -5.15 21.01
C ALA A 293 21.56 -6.06 19.77
N ASN A 294 20.61 -5.77 18.86
CA ASN A 294 20.31 -6.60 17.69
C ASN A 294 21.30 -6.41 16.53
N GLY A 295 22.18 -5.42 16.60
CA GLY A 295 23.20 -5.16 15.58
C GLY A 295 24.45 -6.02 15.73
N GLY A 296 24.42 -7.02 16.63
CA GLY A 296 25.60 -7.70 17.13
C GLY A 296 26.52 -6.76 17.92
N PRO A 297 27.65 -7.25 18.46
CA PRO A 297 28.68 -6.45 19.14
C PRO A 297 29.38 -5.42 18.23
N LEU A 298 28.84 -5.16 17.04
CA LEU A 298 29.52 -4.57 15.89
C LEU A 298 28.81 -3.29 15.42
N SER A 299 27.54 -3.08 15.74
CA SER A 299 26.82 -1.88 15.27
C SER A 299 27.12 -0.64 16.10
N ALA A 300 27.47 0.46 15.44
CA ALA A 300 27.68 1.73 16.11
C ALA A 300 26.43 2.21 16.88
N PRO A 301 26.62 2.79 18.08
CA PRO A 301 25.52 3.30 18.88
C PRO A 301 24.85 4.48 18.17
N ASP A 302 23.58 4.70 18.50
CA ASP A 302 22.83 5.86 18.03
C ASP A 302 22.62 6.84 19.18
N CYS A 303 23.04 8.09 18.97
CA CYS A 303 22.85 9.17 19.93
C CYS A 303 21.54 9.87 19.62
N PHE A 304 20.72 10.12 20.64
CA PHE A 304 19.44 10.80 20.52
C PHE A 304 19.39 12.00 21.44
N ARG A 305 18.69 13.04 21.01
CA ARG A 305 18.18 14.11 21.87
C ARG A 305 16.66 14.02 21.86
N PHE A 306 16.10 13.83 23.05
CA PHE A 306 14.67 13.92 23.27
C PHE A 306 14.31 15.34 23.70
N ASP A 307 13.43 15.97 22.95
CA ASP A 307 12.78 17.23 23.29
C ASP A 307 11.46 16.87 23.99
N ILE A 308 11.46 16.97 25.33
CA ILE A 308 10.36 16.53 26.18
C ILE A 308 9.44 17.71 26.46
N SER A 309 8.14 17.48 26.28
CA SER A 309 7.07 18.45 26.52
C SER A 309 6.00 17.82 27.40
N ILE A 310 5.80 18.40 28.58
CA ILE A 310 4.66 18.08 29.44
C ILE A 310 3.62 19.18 29.24
N THR A 311 2.47 18.80 28.69
CA THR A 311 1.37 19.71 28.38
C THR A 311 0.25 19.52 29.40
N PHE A 312 -0.16 20.64 30.00
CA PHE A 312 -1.31 20.76 30.89
C PHE A 312 -2.40 21.49 30.12
N ASN A 313 -3.46 20.79 29.73
CA ASN A 313 -4.55 21.35 28.93
C ASN A 313 -5.77 21.63 29.83
N ASN A 314 -6.14 22.91 29.93
CA ASN A 314 -7.26 23.41 30.72
C ASN A 314 -8.29 24.16 29.84
N ARG A 315 -8.28 23.93 28.52
CA ARG A 315 -9.12 24.66 27.54
C ARG A 315 -10.61 24.62 27.84
N ASP A 316 -11.10 23.51 28.39
CA ASP A 316 -12.52 23.30 28.67
C ASP A 316 -12.97 23.94 30.01
N HIS A 317 -12.02 24.35 30.87
CA HIS A 317 -12.28 24.95 32.20
C HIS A 317 -13.31 24.18 33.06
N ASP A 318 -13.39 22.86 32.90
CA ASP A 318 -14.39 21.97 33.52
C ASP A 318 -13.95 21.36 34.86
N GLY A 319 -12.78 21.79 35.36
CA GLY A 319 -12.16 21.26 36.58
C GLY A 319 -11.29 20.02 36.34
N GLN A 320 -11.19 19.51 35.11
CA GLN A 320 -10.28 18.42 34.72
C GLN A 320 -9.16 18.95 33.82
N MET A 321 -7.96 19.14 34.38
CA MET A 321 -6.80 19.57 33.60
C MET A 321 -6.06 18.34 33.03
N LEU A 322 -6.22 18.10 31.73
CA LEU A 322 -5.62 16.95 31.05
C LEU A 322 -4.10 17.07 30.98
N LEU A 323 -3.39 15.99 31.27
CA LEU A 323 -1.94 15.93 31.34
C LEU A 323 -1.39 14.93 30.32
N SER A 324 -0.48 15.39 29.47
CA SER A 324 0.17 14.55 28.45
C SER A 324 1.66 14.84 28.36
N LEU A 325 2.46 13.78 28.25
CA LEU A 325 3.89 13.90 27.94
C LEU A 325 4.14 13.43 26.51
N ASP A 326 4.85 14.28 25.79
CA ASP A 326 5.43 13.96 24.49
C ASP A 326 6.95 14.09 24.53
N ALA A 327 7.63 13.30 23.72
CA ALA A 327 9.08 13.19 23.70
C ALA A 327 9.56 13.02 22.26
N GLU A 328 9.72 14.14 21.57
CA GLU A 328 10.20 14.16 20.18
C GLU A 328 11.68 13.77 20.15
N ALA A 329 11.99 12.67 19.45
CA ALA A 329 13.36 12.18 19.33
C ALA A 329 14.03 12.79 18.09
N THR A 330 15.25 13.31 18.27
CA THR A 330 16.10 13.75 17.17
C THR A 330 17.42 12.99 17.20
N ARG A 331 17.83 12.43 16.06
CA ARG A 331 19.10 11.70 15.98
C ARG A 331 20.29 12.65 15.90
N LEU A 332 21.30 12.41 16.73
CA LEU A 332 22.56 13.15 16.76
C LEU A 332 23.70 12.32 16.16
N LYS A 333 24.75 13.01 15.70
CA LYS A 333 26.02 12.37 15.34
C LYS A 333 26.79 12.04 16.63
N CYS A 334 27.09 10.77 16.83
CA CYS A 334 27.96 10.33 17.92
C CYS A 334 29.43 10.62 17.59
N HIS A 335 30.19 11.01 18.60
CA HIS A 335 31.66 11.10 18.54
C HIS A 335 32.21 10.04 19.50
N GLY A 336 32.80 8.96 18.97
CA GLY A 336 33.38 7.89 19.76
C GLY A 336 34.68 7.37 19.15
N ALA A 337 35.63 6.99 20.00
CA ALA A 337 36.79 6.20 19.61
C ALA A 337 36.37 4.73 19.65
N THR A 338 36.07 4.17 18.49
CA THR A 338 35.50 2.84 18.38
C THR A 338 36.41 1.99 17.52
N ASP A 339 37.02 0.97 18.13
CA ASP A 339 37.64 -0.16 17.42
C ASP A 339 36.52 -1.04 16.84
N PHE A 340 35.73 -0.52 15.89
CA PHE A 340 34.77 -1.36 15.19
C PHE A 340 35.56 -2.35 14.33
N ILE A 341 35.37 -3.64 14.62
CA ILE A 341 35.79 -4.74 13.75
C ILE A 341 35.17 -4.49 12.35
N SER A 342 35.93 -4.82 11.30
CA SER A 342 35.61 -4.66 9.87
C SER A 342 34.18 -4.99 9.44
N ASP A 343 33.47 -5.83 10.21
CA ASP A 343 32.19 -6.43 9.85
C ASP A 343 31.01 -5.44 9.86
N ALA A 344 31.06 -4.36 10.66
CA ALA A 344 30.02 -3.32 10.68
C ALA A 344 29.99 -2.51 9.37
N ASN A 345 31.17 -2.26 8.82
CA ASN A 345 31.33 -1.66 7.50
C ASN A 345 30.82 -2.62 6.43
N PHE A 346 30.99 -3.93 6.62
CA PHE A 346 30.50 -4.92 5.67
C PHE A 346 28.96 -4.98 5.61
N ASP A 347 28.25 -5.02 6.76
CA ASP A 347 26.77 -5.01 6.76
C ASP A 347 26.21 -3.71 6.19
N SER A 348 26.78 -2.56 6.57
CA SER A 348 26.35 -1.27 6.01
C SER A 348 26.64 -1.16 4.51
N MET A 349 27.80 -1.65 4.04
CA MET A 349 28.10 -1.77 2.62
C MET A 349 27.11 -2.68 1.91
N LEU A 350 26.77 -3.84 2.47
CA LEU A 350 25.81 -4.78 1.87
C LEU A 350 24.41 -4.16 1.75
N ARG A 351 23.97 -3.40 2.76
CA ARG A 351 22.69 -2.67 2.73
C ARG A 351 22.66 -1.57 1.68
N SER A 352 23.72 -0.77 1.58
CA SER A 352 23.86 0.28 0.56
C SER A 352 23.92 -0.34 -0.84
N VAL A 353 24.68 -1.42 -1.03
CA VAL A 353 24.75 -2.17 -2.29
C VAL A 353 23.37 -2.72 -2.68
N LEU A 354 22.64 -3.34 -1.75
CA LEU A 354 21.26 -3.78 -1.99
C LEU A 354 20.37 -2.61 -2.41
N ASN A 355 20.47 -1.47 -1.73
CA ASN A 355 19.68 -0.28 -2.04
C ASN A 355 19.97 0.25 -3.44
N ILE A 356 21.25 0.29 -3.84
CA ILE A 356 21.68 0.66 -5.20
C ILE A 356 21.12 -0.32 -6.22
N PHE A 357 21.18 -1.63 -5.98
CA PHE A 357 20.59 -2.63 -6.88
C PHE A 357 19.07 -2.46 -7.02
N VAL A 358 18.36 -2.18 -5.93
CA VAL A 358 16.91 -1.86 -5.99
C VAL A 358 16.67 -0.62 -6.82
N LEU A 359 17.44 0.45 -6.62
CA LEU A 359 17.32 1.69 -7.38
C LEU A 359 17.53 1.44 -8.88
N LEU A 360 18.59 0.72 -9.25
CA LEU A 360 18.91 0.39 -10.64
C LEU A 360 17.84 -0.51 -11.29
N THR A 361 17.35 -1.52 -10.57
CA THR A 361 16.30 -2.42 -11.09
C THR A 361 14.96 -1.72 -11.23
N CYS A 362 14.60 -0.81 -10.32
CA CYS A 362 13.41 0.03 -10.43
C CYS A 362 13.54 1.03 -11.58
N ALA A 363 14.69 1.68 -11.76
CA ALA A 363 14.94 2.58 -12.88
C ALA A 363 14.87 1.85 -14.24
N LEU A 364 15.44 0.64 -14.32
CA LEU A 364 15.34 -0.21 -15.51
C LEU A 364 13.89 -0.65 -15.76
N SER A 365 13.17 -1.06 -14.71
CA SER A 365 11.74 -1.39 -14.77
C SER A 365 10.92 -0.23 -15.32
N PHE A 366 11.14 0.97 -14.78
CA PHE A 366 10.48 2.20 -15.19
C PHE A 366 10.73 2.48 -16.67
N ALA A 367 11.99 2.47 -17.11
CA ALA A 367 12.35 2.71 -18.50
C ALA A 367 11.71 1.68 -19.46
N LEU A 368 11.76 0.39 -19.11
CA LEU A 368 11.21 -0.70 -19.93
C LEU A 368 9.67 -0.67 -20.02
N CYS A 369 8.99 -0.27 -18.95
CA CYS A 369 7.53 -0.16 -18.88
C CYS A 369 7.04 1.12 -19.57
N THR A 370 7.69 2.25 -19.34
CA THR A 370 7.41 3.51 -20.05
C THR A 370 7.61 3.33 -21.55
N ARG A 371 8.70 2.68 -21.99
CA ARG A 371 8.88 2.29 -23.40
C ARG A 371 7.77 1.37 -23.90
N ALA A 372 7.26 0.46 -23.07
CA ALA A 372 6.16 -0.43 -23.45
C ALA A 372 4.87 0.35 -23.72
N LEU A 373 4.51 1.26 -22.81
CA LEU A 373 3.32 2.11 -22.93
C LEU A 373 3.46 3.09 -24.10
N TRP A 374 4.65 3.66 -24.30
CA TRP A 374 4.92 4.52 -25.45
C TRP A 374 4.73 3.78 -26.77
N ARG A 375 5.28 2.56 -26.89
CA ARG A 375 5.07 1.70 -28.07
C ARG A 375 3.59 1.34 -28.25
N ALA A 376 2.86 1.08 -27.16
CA ALA A 376 1.42 0.82 -27.21
C ALA A 376 0.62 2.04 -27.68
N TYR A 377 1.01 3.24 -27.23
CA TYR A 377 0.40 4.51 -27.66
C TYR A 377 0.61 4.76 -29.15
N LEU A 378 1.85 4.60 -29.65
CA LEU A 378 2.15 4.72 -31.08
C LEU A 378 1.34 3.70 -31.89
N LEU A 379 1.32 2.43 -31.47
CA LEU A 379 0.55 1.38 -32.15
C LEU A 379 -0.95 1.67 -32.15
N ARG A 380 -1.50 2.23 -31.07
CA ARG A 380 -2.88 2.69 -31.01
C ARG A 380 -3.14 3.77 -32.04
N CYS A 381 -2.27 4.78 -32.14
CA CYS A 381 -2.42 5.83 -33.14
C CYS A 381 -2.36 5.29 -34.57
N THR A 382 -1.40 4.41 -34.87
CA THR A 382 -1.30 3.76 -36.18
C THR A 382 -2.55 2.93 -36.49
N THR A 383 -3.06 2.18 -35.52
CA THR A 383 -4.27 1.35 -35.69
C THR A 383 -5.51 2.21 -35.92
N VAL A 384 -5.68 3.31 -35.17
CA VAL A 384 -6.80 4.25 -35.38
C VAL A 384 -6.74 4.86 -36.78
N ASN A 385 -5.55 5.28 -37.24
CA ASN A 385 -5.36 5.81 -38.58
C ASN A 385 -5.65 4.76 -39.66
N PHE A 386 -5.19 3.51 -39.46
CA PHE A 386 -5.45 2.39 -40.37
C PHE A 386 -6.95 2.07 -40.50
N PHE A 387 -7.67 1.99 -39.37
CA PHE A 387 -9.11 1.74 -39.39
C PHE A 387 -9.88 2.87 -40.09
N ARG A 388 -9.46 4.12 -39.90
CA ARG A 388 -10.03 5.27 -40.60
C ARG A 388 -9.75 5.23 -42.11
N SER A 389 -8.54 4.83 -42.53
CA SER A 389 -8.17 4.82 -43.95
C SER A 389 -8.72 3.63 -44.73
N GLN A 390 -8.69 2.42 -44.14
CA GLN A 390 -9.07 1.18 -44.84
C GLN A 390 -10.56 0.86 -44.70
N PHE A 391 -11.14 1.09 -43.52
CA PHE A 391 -12.54 0.74 -43.24
C PHE A 391 -13.48 1.94 -43.15
N GLY A 392 -12.96 3.18 -43.18
CA GLY A 392 -13.76 4.39 -42.97
C GLY A 392 -14.43 4.45 -41.59
N LYS A 393 -13.98 3.64 -40.63
CA LYS A 393 -14.59 3.49 -39.31
C LYS A 393 -13.64 3.97 -38.23
N GLU A 394 -14.21 4.58 -37.20
CA GLU A 394 -13.45 4.87 -35.98
C GLU A 394 -13.40 3.63 -35.08
N LEU A 395 -12.20 3.34 -34.55
CA LEU A 395 -12.06 2.31 -33.52
C LEU A 395 -12.88 2.70 -32.28
N SER A 396 -13.63 1.74 -31.73
CA SER A 396 -14.45 1.90 -30.53
C SER A 396 -13.63 2.36 -29.32
N PHE A 397 -14.28 2.96 -28.31
CA PHE A 397 -13.61 3.36 -27.08
C PHE A 397 -12.98 2.16 -26.36
N ASP A 398 -13.69 1.04 -26.30
CA ASP A 398 -13.19 -0.20 -25.71
C ASP A 398 -11.96 -0.73 -26.46
N GLY A 399 -12.03 -0.77 -27.80
CA GLY A 399 -10.89 -1.15 -28.65
C GLY A 399 -9.67 -0.24 -28.45
N ARG A 400 -9.88 1.07 -28.24
CA ARG A 400 -8.80 2.02 -27.91
C ARG A 400 -8.22 1.77 -26.52
N LEU A 401 -9.04 1.38 -25.55
CA LEU A 401 -8.62 1.12 -24.17
C LEU A 401 -7.85 -0.20 -24.03
N GLU A 402 -8.07 -1.17 -24.92
CA GLU A 402 -7.30 -2.44 -24.94
C GLU A 402 -5.79 -2.24 -25.11
N PHE A 403 -5.35 -1.17 -25.79
CA PHE A 403 -3.93 -0.80 -25.89
C PHE A 403 -3.34 -0.27 -24.57
N VAL A 404 -4.18 0.29 -23.69
CA VAL A 404 -3.77 0.88 -22.42
C VAL A 404 -3.67 -0.23 -21.37
N ASN A 405 -2.46 -0.73 -21.17
CA ASN A 405 -2.21 -1.77 -20.18
C ASN A 405 -2.06 -1.16 -18.77
N PHE A 406 -3.15 -1.20 -18.00
CA PHE A 406 -3.19 -0.73 -16.60
C PHE A 406 -2.14 -1.38 -15.70
N TRP A 407 -1.69 -2.62 -15.99
CA TRP A 407 -0.61 -3.24 -15.22
C TRP A 407 0.71 -2.50 -15.39
N TYR A 408 1.04 -2.02 -16.60
CA TYR A 408 2.25 -1.22 -16.79
C TYR A 408 2.14 0.15 -16.13
N ILE A 409 0.95 0.76 -16.12
CA ILE A 409 0.72 2.03 -15.42
C ILE A 409 0.98 1.86 -13.92
N MET A 410 0.42 0.81 -13.31
CA MET A 410 0.63 0.50 -11.90
C MET A 410 2.12 0.20 -11.60
N ILE A 411 2.82 -0.54 -12.46
CA ILE A 411 4.26 -0.80 -12.31
C ILE A 411 5.07 0.50 -12.34
N ILE A 412 4.76 1.42 -13.27
CA ILE A 412 5.44 2.72 -13.34
C ILE A 412 5.21 3.53 -12.07
N PHE A 413 3.97 3.59 -11.59
CA PHE A 413 3.64 4.31 -10.36
C PHE A 413 4.38 3.70 -9.16
N ASN A 414 4.39 2.37 -9.06
CA ASN A 414 5.20 1.65 -8.09
C ASN A 414 6.71 1.99 -8.18
N ASP A 415 7.29 1.97 -9.38
CA ASP A 415 8.71 2.25 -9.57
C ASP A 415 9.06 3.68 -9.12
N VAL A 416 8.18 4.67 -9.36
CA VAL A 416 8.37 6.05 -8.88
C VAL A 416 8.42 6.10 -7.35
N LEU A 417 7.46 5.47 -6.67
CA LEU A 417 7.44 5.43 -5.20
C LEU A 417 8.68 4.74 -4.63
N LEU A 418 9.11 3.62 -5.23
CA LEU A 418 10.28 2.88 -4.80
C LEU A 418 11.60 3.62 -5.05
N ILE A 419 11.72 4.35 -6.16
CA ILE A 419 12.90 5.19 -6.45
C ILE A 419 13.02 6.29 -5.39
N ILE A 420 11.93 7.01 -5.10
CA ILE A 420 11.91 8.06 -4.07
C ILE A 420 12.21 7.46 -2.70
N GLY A 421 11.53 6.38 -2.32
CA GLY A 421 11.75 5.70 -1.04
C GLY A 421 13.18 5.17 -0.88
N SER A 422 13.76 4.58 -1.93
CA SER A 422 15.14 4.06 -1.91
C SER A 422 16.18 5.17 -1.82
N ALA A 423 15.93 6.31 -2.47
CA ALA A 423 16.80 7.49 -2.36
C ALA A 423 16.76 8.09 -0.94
N LEU A 424 15.57 8.20 -0.34
CA LEU A 424 15.42 8.64 1.06
C LEU A 424 16.08 7.65 2.03
N LYS A 425 15.93 6.34 1.78
CA LYS A 425 16.58 5.29 2.58
C LYS A 425 18.10 5.45 2.57
N GLU A 426 18.72 5.69 1.42
CA GLU A 426 20.17 5.91 1.32
C GLU A 426 20.61 7.13 2.14
N GLN A 427 19.83 8.22 2.10
CA GLN A 427 20.14 9.44 2.85
C GLN A 427 20.05 9.23 4.37
N ILE A 428 19.10 8.42 4.83
CA ILE A 428 18.92 8.04 6.24
C ILE A 428 20.08 7.16 6.71
N GLU A 429 20.47 6.17 5.91
CA GLU A 429 21.60 5.28 6.23
C GLU A 429 22.94 6.02 6.19
N GLY A 430 23.15 6.86 5.17
CA GLY A 430 24.33 7.70 4.97
C GLY A 430 24.51 8.84 5.96
N ARG A 431 23.63 8.98 6.97
CA ARG A 431 23.70 10.00 8.04
C ARG A 431 23.76 11.46 7.54
N TYR A 432 23.37 11.71 6.29
CA TYR A 432 23.51 13.04 5.66
C TYR A 432 22.36 13.99 6.03
N LEU A 433 21.15 13.44 6.26
CA LEU A 433 19.99 14.22 6.71
C LEU A 433 19.71 13.96 8.19
N VAL A 434 19.72 15.05 8.97
CA VAL A 434 19.30 15.09 10.39
C VAL A 434 17.76 15.10 10.51
N VAL A 435 17.04 15.25 9.39
CA VAL A 435 15.57 15.30 9.40
C VAL A 435 15.00 13.88 9.46
N ASP A 436 14.17 13.61 10.46
CA ASP A 436 13.45 12.35 10.67
C ASP A 436 12.39 12.09 9.59
N GLN A 437 12.81 11.79 8.37
CA GLN A 437 11.92 11.39 7.26
C GLN A 437 11.63 9.89 7.25
N TRP A 438 11.79 9.20 8.40
CA TRP A 438 11.53 7.76 8.50
C TRP A 438 10.10 7.40 8.13
N ASP A 439 9.12 8.21 8.52
CA ASP A 439 7.71 7.97 8.21
C ASP A 439 7.42 8.11 6.72
N THR A 440 7.92 9.18 6.10
CA THR A 440 7.81 9.41 4.65
C THR A 440 8.48 8.29 3.86
N CYS A 441 9.68 7.87 4.26
CA CYS A 441 10.38 6.74 3.65
C CYS A 441 9.57 5.43 3.78
N SER A 442 9.05 5.16 4.98
CA SER A 442 8.21 3.98 5.26
C SER A 442 6.95 3.96 4.41
N LEU A 443 6.29 5.11 4.23
CA LEU A 443 5.11 5.26 3.39
C LEU A 443 5.41 4.92 1.93
N PHE A 444 6.48 5.49 1.35
CA PHE A 444 6.86 5.26 -0.04
C PHE A 444 7.29 3.81 -0.31
N LEU A 445 8.14 3.24 0.54
CA LEU A 445 8.59 1.84 0.40
C LEU A 445 7.43 0.86 0.66
N GLY A 446 6.58 1.13 1.64
CA GLY A 446 5.43 0.30 1.99
C GLY A 446 4.37 0.25 0.89
N ILE A 447 3.88 1.42 0.45
CA ILE A 447 2.90 1.51 -0.65
C ILE A 447 3.52 1.02 -1.96
N GLY A 448 4.79 1.35 -2.20
CA GLY A 448 5.55 0.81 -3.33
C GLY A 448 5.48 -0.71 -3.33
N ASN A 449 5.95 -1.37 -2.27
CA ASN A 449 5.93 -2.83 -2.20
C ASN A 449 4.52 -3.43 -2.30
N LEU A 450 3.50 -2.82 -1.70
CA LEU A 450 2.10 -3.24 -1.86
C LEU A 450 1.72 -3.35 -3.35
N LEU A 451 2.04 -2.33 -4.15
CA LEU A 451 1.76 -2.32 -5.59
C LEU A 451 2.62 -3.31 -6.38
N VAL A 452 3.85 -3.61 -5.94
CA VAL A 452 4.66 -4.70 -6.51
C VAL A 452 3.90 -6.03 -6.41
N TRP A 453 3.38 -6.33 -5.23
CA TRP A 453 2.63 -7.56 -4.97
C TRP A 453 1.30 -7.62 -5.70
N PHE A 454 0.55 -6.50 -5.80
CA PHE A 454 -0.58 -6.41 -6.72
C PHE A 454 -0.15 -6.67 -8.18
N GLY A 455 1.04 -6.20 -8.57
CA GLY A 455 1.63 -6.44 -9.89
C GLY A 455 1.82 -7.91 -10.23
N VAL A 456 2.00 -8.78 -9.23
CA VAL A 456 2.12 -10.23 -9.43
C VAL A 456 0.85 -10.83 -10.02
N LEU A 457 -0.34 -10.28 -9.70
CA LEU A 457 -1.63 -10.75 -10.23
C LEU A 457 -1.66 -10.76 -11.77
N ARG A 458 -0.90 -9.86 -12.42
CA ARG A 458 -0.72 -9.87 -13.87
C ARG A 458 -0.24 -11.21 -14.40
N TYR A 459 0.74 -11.81 -13.72
CA TYR A 459 1.38 -13.05 -14.15
C TYR A 459 0.49 -14.26 -13.85
N LEU A 460 -0.30 -14.21 -12.78
CA LEU A 460 -1.33 -15.22 -12.51
C LEU A 460 -2.40 -15.25 -13.60
N GLY A 461 -2.73 -14.09 -14.19
CA GLY A 461 -3.65 -14.00 -15.33
C GLY A 461 -3.22 -14.75 -16.59
N PHE A 462 -1.97 -15.22 -16.68
CA PHE A 462 -1.52 -16.05 -17.80
C PHE A 462 -2.04 -17.49 -17.70
N PHE A 463 -2.34 -17.95 -16.49
CA PHE A 463 -2.89 -19.29 -16.27
C PHE A 463 -4.41 -19.25 -16.41
N LYS A 464 -4.96 -20.15 -17.24
CA LYS A 464 -6.40 -20.18 -17.54
C LYS A 464 -7.28 -20.28 -16.29
N THR A 465 -6.85 -21.02 -15.27
CA THR A 465 -7.57 -21.24 -14.01
C THR A 465 -7.62 -19.99 -13.13
N TYR A 466 -6.49 -19.35 -12.87
CA TYR A 466 -6.41 -18.13 -12.06
C TYR A 466 -7.02 -16.91 -12.78
N ASN A 467 -6.95 -16.88 -14.12
CA ASN A 467 -7.57 -15.82 -14.92
C ASN A 467 -9.10 -15.74 -14.72
N VAL A 468 -9.78 -16.85 -14.41
CA VAL A 468 -11.23 -16.86 -14.12
C VAL A 468 -11.55 -15.93 -12.93
N VAL A 469 -10.77 -16.00 -11.85
CA VAL A 469 -10.98 -15.19 -10.65
C VAL A 469 -10.75 -13.70 -10.94
N ILE A 470 -9.65 -13.38 -11.61
CA ILE A 470 -9.30 -11.99 -11.97
C ILE A 470 -10.38 -11.39 -12.89
N LEU A 471 -10.86 -12.16 -13.87
CA LEU A 471 -11.87 -11.71 -14.80
C LEU A 471 -13.24 -11.54 -14.13
N THR A 472 -13.57 -12.42 -13.19
CA THR A 472 -14.77 -12.31 -12.35
C THR A 472 -14.75 -11.02 -11.55
N LEU A 473 -13.64 -10.72 -10.85
CA LEU A 473 -13.48 -9.47 -10.10
C LEU A 473 -13.58 -8.23 -11.02
N LYS A 474 -12.94 -8.27 -12.19
CA LYS A 474 -13.01 -7.17 -13.18
C LYS A 474 -14.44 -6.93 -13.68
N LYS A 475 -15.21 -8.00 -13.92
CA LYS A 475 -16.60 -7.92 -14.37
C LYS A 475 -17.54 -7.47 -13.26
N ALA A 476 -17.30 -7.91 -12.02
CA ALA A 476 -18.08 -7.55 -10.85
C ALA A 476 -17.83 -6.10 -10.41
N ALA A 477 -16.60 -5.59 -10.50
CA ALA A 477 -16.20 -4.27 -10.03
C ALA A 477 -17.16 -3.10 -10.40
N PRO A 478 -17.59 -2.90 -11.66
CA PRO A 478 -18.51 -1.81 -11.98
C PRO A 478 -19.93 -2.03 -11.42
N LYS A 479 -20.40 -3.28 -11.33
CA LYS A 479 -21.70 -3.60 -10.73
C LYS A 479 -21.66 -3.33 -9.22
N ILE A 480 -20.60 -3.80 -8.58
CA ILE A 480 -20.31 -3.60 -7.16
C ILE A 480 -20.21 -2.10 -6.84
N LEU A 481 -19.48 -1.32 -7.65
CA LEU A 481 -19.30 0.11 -7.39
C LEU A 481 -20.63 0.87 -7.39
N ARG A 482 -21.53 0.56 -8.33
CA ARG A 482 -22.87 1.18 -8.37
C ARG A 482 -23.68 0.85 -7.11
N PHE A 483 -23.64 -0.42 -6.69
CA PHE A 483 -24.31 -0.87 -5.48
C PHE A 483 -23.70 -0.22 -4.22
N LEU A 484 -22.38 -0.17 -4.14
CA LEU A 484 -21.63 0.43 -3.04
C LEU A 484 -21.97 1.92 -2.88
N ILE A 485 -22.10 2.68 -3.97
CA ILE A 485 -22.50 4.09 -3.89
C ILE A 485 -23.87 4.23 -3.21
N ALA A 486 -24.86 3.40 -3.59
CA ALA A 486 -26.18 3.43 -2.96
C ALA A 486 -26.12 3.00 -1.48
N ALA A 487 -25.37 1.94 -1.17
CA ALA A 487 -25.16 1.47 0.20
C ALA A 487 -24.44 2.52 1.07
N LEU A 488 -23.51 3.28 0.51
CA LEU A 488 -22.78 4.35 1.20
C LEU A 488 -23.67 5.55 1.53
N LEU A 489 -24.70 5.84 0.72
CA LEU A 489 -25.66 6.91 1.03
C LEU A 489 -26.50 6.56 2.26
N ILE A 490 -26.98 5.32 2.34
CA ILE A 490 -27.68 4.82 3.53
C ILE A 490 -26.73 4.80 4.73
N TYR A 491 -25.49 4.37 4.51
CA TYR A 491 -24.46 4.28 5.54
C TYR A 491 -24.16 5.65 6.15
N ALA A 492 -24.01 6.67 5.31
CA ALA A 492 -23.83 8.05 5.77
C ALA A 492 -25.00 8.52 6.63
N GLY A 493 -26.24 8.17 6.26
CA GLY A 493 -27.42 8.44 7.08
C GLY A 493 -27.33 7.83 8.48
N PHE A 494 -26.93 6.56 8.58
CA PHE A 494 -26.67 5.91 9.86
C PHE A 494 -25.52 6.59 10.62
N VAL A 495 -24.40 6.87 9.96
CA VAL A 495 -23.24 7.54 10.58
C VAL A 495 -23.61 8.89 11.19
N PHE A 496 -24.30 9.78 10.45
CA PHE A 496 -24.69 11.09 10.97
C PHE A 496 -25.72 10.98 12.10
N CYS A 497 -26.71 10.09 11.96
CA CYS A 497 -27.72 9.86 12.99
C CYS A 497 -27.12 9.30 14.28
N GLY A 498 -26.27 8.26 14.15
CA GLY A 498 -25.56 7.63 15.25
C GLY A 498 -24.62 8.62 15.95
N TRP A 499 -23.83 9.39 15.21
CA TRP A 499 -22.93 10.40 15.80
C TRP A 499 -23.71 11.45 16.59
N LEU A 500 -24.77 12.01 16.01
CA LEU A 500 -25.53 13.10 16.66
C LEU A 500 -26.28 12.62 17.92
N ILE A 501 -26.95 11.47 17.85
CA ILE A 501 -27.84 11.00 18.91
C ILE A 501 -27.07 10.17 19.96
N LEU A 502 -26.17 9.29 19.52
CA LEU A 502 -25.44 8.38 20.42
C LEU A 502 -24.11 8.97 20.90
N GLY A 503 -23.49 9.88 20.15
CA GLY A 503 -22.15 10.37 20.43
C GLY A 503 -21.92 10.94 21.83
N PRO A 504 -22.83 11.75 22.40
CA PRO A 504 -22.69 12.26 23.77
C PRO A 504 -22.81 11.17 24.86
N TYR A 505 -23.42 10.03 24.55
CA TYR A 505 -23.76 8.99 25.51
C TYR A 505 -22.99 7.68 25.31
N HIS A 506 -22.23 7.57 24.22
CA HIS A 506 -21.54 6.36 23.82
C HIS A 506 -20.16 6.67 23.25
N MET A 507 -19.11 6.15 23.90
CA MET A 507 -17.71 6.43 23.55
C MET A 507 -17.34 6.07 22.10
N LYS A 508 -17.89 4.98 21.55
CA LYS A 508 -17.65 4.58 20.15
C LYS A 508 -18.26 5.54 19.12
N PHE A 509 -19.30 6.28 19.51
CA PHE A 509 -19.99 7.23 18.62
C PHE A 509 -19.53 8.68 18.83
N ARG A 510 -18.49 8.93 19.65
CA ARG A 510 -18.10 10.29 20.08
C ARG A 510 -17.71 11.22 18.92
N SER A 511 -17.08 10.68 17.88
CA SER A 511 -16.73 11.42 16.67
C SER A 511 -17.32 10.75 15.43
N LEU A 512 -17.40 11.50 14.33
CA LEU A 512 -17.86 10.97 13.04
C LEU A 512 -16.98 9.81 12.55
N ALA A 513 -15.66 9.91 12.73
CA ALA A 513 -14.69 8.90 12.31
C ALA A 513 -14.87 7.60 13.13
N THR A 514 -14.87 7.70 14.46
CA THR A 514 -15.05 6.54 15.35
C THR A 514 -16.43 5.90 15.18
N THR A 515 -17.47 6.71 14.89
CA THR A 515 -18.81 6.20 14.56
C THR A 515 -18.77 5.33 13.31
N SER A 516 -18.09 5.79 12.26
CA SER A 516 -17.90 5.02 11.04
C SER A 516 -17.07 3.75 11.30
N GLU A 517 -15.98 3.82 12.06
CA GLU A 517 -15.19 2.63 12.41
C GLU A 517 -16.02 1.60 13.18
N CYS A 518 -16.81 2.05 14.16
CA CYS A 518 -17.70 1.21 14.94
C CYS A 518 -18.77 0.54 14.07
N LEU A 519 -19.45 1.29 13.19
CA LEU A 519 -20.45 0.73 12.29
C LEU A 519 -19.82 -0.24 11.28
N PHE A 520 -18.63 0.05 10.77
CA PHE A 520 -17.90 -0.88 9.90
C PHE A 520 -17.50 -2.18 10.62
N ALA A 521 -17.03 -2.10 11.86
CA ALA A 521 -16.73 -3.27 12.70
C ALA A 521 -18.00 -4.11 12.93
N LEU A 522 -19.12 -3.47 13.25
CA LEU A 522 -20.42 -4.14 13.42
C LEU A 522 -20.90 -4.88 12.18
N ILE A 523 -20.68 -4.33 10.96
CA ILE A 523 -21.02 -5.02 9.70
C ILE A 523 -20.25 -6.35 9.58
N ASN A 524 -19.02 -6.41 10.07
CA ASN A 524 -18.17 -7.61 10.03
C ASN A 524 -18.39 -8.54 11.25
N GLY A 525 -19.35 -8.23 12.13
CA GLY A 525 -19.65 -9.01 13.32
C GLY A 525 -18.66 -8.83 14.47
N ASP A 526 -17.82 -7.79 14.42
CA ASP A 526 -16.88 -7.48 15.50
C ASP A 526 -17.53 -6.61 16.59
N ASP A 527 -17.23 -6.94 17.84
CA ASP A 527 -17.61 -6.22 19.05
C ASP A 527 -19.10 -5.78 19.15
N MET A 528 -20.01 -6.69 18.80
CA MET A 528 -21.46 -6.42 18.79
C MET A 528 -22.00 -6.22 20.21
N PHE A 529 -21.79 -7.19 21.11
CA PHE A 529 -22.39 -7.17 22.45
C PHE A 529 -21.91 -6.00 23.30
N ALA A 530 -20.60 -5.67 23.29
CA ALA A 530 -20.11 -4.56 24.10
C ALA A 530 -20.73 -3.24 23.64
N THR A 531 -20.99 -3.06 22.33
CA THR A 531 -21.69 -1.88 21.81
C THR A 531 -23.11 -1.74 22.37
N PHE A 532 -23.83 -2.85 22.59
CA PHE A 532 -25.11 -2.81 23.28
C PHE A 532 -24.95 -2.56 24.79
N ALA A 533 -23.93 -3.15 25.42
CA ALA A 533 -23.71 -3.10 26.86
C ALA A 533 -23.19 -1.74 27.36
N THR A 534 -22.39 -1.02 26.55
CA THR A 534 -21.81 0.28 26.92
C THR A 534 -22.79 1.44 26.81
N LEU A 535 -24.06 1.16 26.51
CA LEU A 535 -25.08 2.18 26.39
C LEU A 535 -25.47 2.73 27.77
N SER A 536 -25.29 4.04 27.95
CA SER A 536 -25.70 4.72 29.16
C SER A 536 -27.22 4.73 29.31
N SER A 537 -27.75 4.15 30.39
CA SER A 537 -29.18 4.12 30.71
C SER A 537 -29.71 5.43 31.30
N LYS A 538 -29.19 6.59 30.86
CA LYS A 538 -29.59 7.92 31.37
C LYS A 538 -31.04 8.27 31.03
N ALA A 539 -31.52 7.85 29.85
CA ALA A 539 -32.88 8.09 29.40
C ALA A 539 -33.48 6.83 28.76
N THR A 540 -34.65 6.40 29.24
CA THR A 540 -35.32 5.18 28.77
C THR A 540 -35.66 5.22 27.28
N TRP A 541 -36.12 6.37 26.78
CA TRP A 541 -36.44 6.51 25.35
C TRP A 541 -35.18 6.41 24.48
N LEU A 542 -34.06 6.98 24.94
CA LEU A 542 -32.78 6.91 24.24
C LEU A 542 -32.32 5.46 24.17
N TRP A 543 -32.45 4.71 25.26
CA TRP A 543 -32.12 3.29 25.27
C TRP A 543 -32.87 2.51 24.18
N TRP A 544 -34.19 2.69 24.08
CA TRP A 544 -34.99 2.07 23.02
C TRP A 544 -34.59 2.53 21.62
N PHE A 545 -34.32 3.83 21.44
CA PHE A 545 -33.84 4.36 20.17
C PHE A 545 -32.54 3.65 19.73
N CYS A 546 -31.58 3.48 20.64
CA CYS A 546 -30.31 2.83 20.35
C CYS A 546 -30.51 1.37 19.95
N GLN A 547 -31.38 0.64 20.65
CA GLN A 547 -31.70 -0.75 20.33
C GLN A 547 -32.27 -0.87 18.92
N ILE A 548 -33.31 -0.08 18.62
CA ILE A 548 -33.95 -0.07 17.30
C ILE A 548 -32.96 0.33 16.22
N TYR A 549 -32.14 1.37 16.47
CA TYR A 549 -31.11 1.83 15.56
C TYR A 549 -30.09 0.73 15.23
N LEU A 550 -29.52 0.07 16.25
CA LEU A 550 -28.50 -0.97 16.07
C LEU A 550 -29.10 -2.22 15.41
N TYR A 551 -30.27 -2.70 15.86
CA TYR A 551 -30.92 -3.84 15.22
C TYR A 551 -31.30 -3.55 13.77
N SER A 552 -31.80 -2.35 13.47
CA SER A 552 -32.11 -1.93 12.11
C SER A 552 -30.85 -1.88 11.24
N PHE A 553 -29.74 -1.34 11.75
CA PHE A 553 -28.48 -1.27 11.04
C PHE A 553 -27.91 -2.66 10.75
N ILE A 554 -27.79 -3.50 11.78
CA ILE A 554 -27.28 -4.87 11.70
C ILE A 554 -28.13 -5.69 10.73
N SER A 555 -29.45 -5.63 10.87
CA SER A 555 -30.35 -6.39 10.00
C SER A 555 -30.23 -5.96 8.54
N LEU A 556 -30.13 -4.66 8.27
CA LEU A 556 -30.00 -4.14 6.92
C LEU A 556 -28.65 -4.50 6.31
N TYR A 557 -27.54 -4.25 7.02
CA TYR A 557 -26.23 -4.43 6.41
C TYR A 557 -25.79 -5.90 6.35
N ILE A 558 -25.99 -6.66 7.42
CA ILE A 558 -25.52 -8.05 7.47
C ILE A 558 -26.38 -8.94 6.58
N TYR A 559 -27.71 -8.85 6.65
CA TYR A 559 -28.58 -9.75 5.90
C TYR A 559 -28.93 -9.26 4.50
N VAL A 560 -28.99 -7.94 4.25
CA VAL A 560 -29.35 -7.42 2.92
C VAL A 560 -28.11 -7.02 2.15
N VAL A 561 -27.31 -6.08 2.68
CA VAL A 561 -26.19 -5.51 1.93
C VAL A 561 -25.11 -6.56 1.64
N LEU A 562 -24.62 -7.29 2.64
CA LEU A 562 -23.58 -8.32 2.43
C LEU A 562 -24.08 -9.44 1.49
N SER A 563 -25.31 -9.92 1.68
CA SER A 563 -25.89 -10.95 0.79
C SER A 563 -26.01 -10.47 -0.65
N LEU A 564 -26.33 -9.19 -0.88
CA LEU A 564 -26.33 -8.58 -2.22
C LEU A 564 -24.92 -8.51 -2.83
N PHE A 565 -23.88 -8.19 -2.06
CA PHE A 565 -22.50 -8.24 -2.56
C PHE A 565 -22.12 -9.64 -3.05
N ILE A 566 -22.42 -10.68 -2.27
CA ILE A 566 -22.13 -12.07 -2.65
C ILE A 566 -22.92 -12.45 -3.90
N ALA A 567 -24.21 -12.08 -3.98
CA ALA A 567 -25.05 -12.34 -5.16
C ALA A 567 -24.48 -11.71 -6.44
N VAL A 568 -23.99 -10.47 -6.38
CA VAL A 568 -23.38 -9.78 -7.55
C VAL A 568 -22.08 -10.47 -7.99
N ILE A 569 -21.27 -10.97 -7.05
CA ILE A 569 -20.05 -11.70 -7.36
C ILE A 569 -20.38 -13.06 -7.99
N MET A 570 -21.39 -13.77 -7.47
CA MET A 570 -21.85 -15.05 -8.04
C MET A 570 -22.39 -14.89 -9.47
N ASP A 571 -23.23 -13.89 -9.73
CA ASP A 571 -23.73 -13.58 -11.08
C ASP A 571 -22.58 -13.26 -12.06
N ALA A 572 -21.58 -12.50 -11.61
CA ALA A 572 -20.40 -12.24 -12.41
C ALA A 572 -19.59 -13.51 -12.70
N TYR A 573 -19.44 -14.39 -11.72
CA TYR A 573 -18.74 -15.68 -11.87
C TYR A 573 -19.44 -16.58 -12.89
N ASP A 574 -20.76 -16.73 -12.79
CA ASP A 574 -21.55 -17.54 -13.71
C ASP A 574 -21.53 -16.97 -15.14
N THR A 575 -21.58 -15.64 -15.29
CA THR A 575 -21.40 -14.98 -16.59
C THR A 575 -20.04 -15.31 -17.20
N ILE A 576 -18.96 -15.28 -16.41
CA ILE A 576 -17.62 -15.64 -16.90
C ILE A 576 -17.56 -17.12 -17.26
N LYS A 577 -18.17 -18.01 -16.46
CA LYS A 577 -18.24 -19.44 -16.75
C LYS A 577 -18.98 -19.74 -18.05
N ALA A 578 -20.06 -19.01 -18.33
CA ALA A 578 -20.76 -19.06 -19.62
C ALA A 578 -19.85 -18.62 -20.76
N TYR A 579 -19.10 -17.51 -20.63
CA TYR A 579 -18.14 -17.09 -21.66
C TYR A 579 -17.02 -18.11 -21.93
N TYR A 580 -16.60 -18.89 -20.94
CA TYR A 580 -15.66 -19.99 -21.16
C TYR A 580 -16.28 -21.17 -21.92
N LYS A 581 -17.60 -21.34 -21.89
CA LYS A 581 -18.33 -22.39 -22.63
C LYS A 581 -18.77 -21.92 -24.03
N ASP A 582 -19.39 -20.75 -24.11
CA ASP A 582 -20.08 -20.23 -25.30
C ASP A 582 -19.19 -19.29 -26.14
N GLY A 583 -18.07 -18.86 -25.58
CA GLY A 583 -17.14 -17.90 -26.19
C GLY A 583 -17.22 -16.51 -25.58
N PHE A 584 -16.13 -15.75 -25.71
CA PHE A 584 -16.03 -14.39 -25.20
C PHE A 584 -16.59 -13.36 -26.19
N PRO A 585 -17.27 -12.30 -25.72
CA PRO A 585 -17.66 -11.19 -26.59
C PRO A 585 -16.42 -10.55 -27.23
N THR A 586 -16.44 -10.41 -28.54
CA THR A 586 -15.34 -9.85 -29.34
C THR A 586 -15.55 -8.36 -29.57
N THR A 587 -14.54 -7.55 -29.22
CA THR A 587 -14.46 -6.14 -29.62
C THR A 587 -14.15 -6.03 -31.12
N ASP A 588 -14.42 -4.85 -31.71
CA ASP A 588 -14.06 -4.54 -33.10
C ASP A 588 -12.57 -4.81 -33.40
N LEU A 589 -11.70 -4.49 -32.43
CA LEU A 589 -10.28 -4.81 -32.49
C LEU A 589 -10.02 -6.33 -32.48
N LYS A 590 -10.61 -7.08 -31.55
CA LYS A 590 -10.41 -8.53 -31.47
C LYS A 590 -10.97 -9.28 -32.69
N ALA A 591 -12.08 -8.80 -33.23
CA ALA A 591 -12.65 -9.33 -34.47
C ALA A 591 -11.67 -9.17 -35.64
N PHE A 592 -11.00 -8.01 -35.75
CA PHE A 592 -9.97 -7.78 -36.76
C PHE A 592 -8.71 -8.64 -36.56
N VAL A 593 -8.25 -8.75 -35.31
CA VAL A 593 -7.06 -9.52 -34.92
C VAL A 593 -7.25 -11.03 -35.15
N GLY A 594 -8.48 -11.53 -34.96
CA GLY A 594 -8.83 -12.93 -35.14
C GLY A 594 -8.31 -13.85 -34.03
N THR A 595 -8.68 -15.12 -34.12
CA THR A 595 -8.17 -16.20 -33.25
C THR A 595 -6.79 -16.66 -33.71
N ARG A 596 -5.90 -16.95 -32.76
CA ARG A 596 -4.54 -17.45 -33.00
C ARG A 596 -4.51 -18.97 -32.85
N THR A 597 -3.88 -19.69 -33.76
CA THR A 597 -3.57 -21.12 -33.53
C THR A 597 -2.19 -21.28 -32.89
N ALA A 598 -1.95 -22.39 -32.18
CA ALA A 598 -0.63 -22.69 -31.62
C ALA A 598 0.43 -22.87 -32.73
N GLU A 599 -0.01 -23.34 -33.90
CA GLU A 599 0.83 -23.52 -35.09
C GLU A 599 1.35 -22.19 -35.61
N ASP A 600 0.50 -21.15 -35.70
CA ASP A 600 0.88 -19.79 -36.14
C ASP A 600 2.01 -19.18 -35.30
N ILE A 601 2.02 -19.45 -33.99
CA ILE A 601 3.03 -18.92 -33.06
C ILE A 601 4.39 -19.60 -33.31
N SER A 602 4.37 -20.90 -33.64
CA SER A 602 5.55 -21.74 -33.82
C SER A 602 6.12 -21.74 -35.23
N SER A 603 5.32 -21.38 -36.24
CA SER A 603 5.64 -21.47 -37.67
C SER A 603 6.73 -20.50 -38.14
N GLY A 604 7.23 -19.62 -37.26
CA GLY A 604 8.27 -18.65 -37.58
C GLY A 604 7.77 -17.41 -38.33
N VAL A 605 6.46 -17.30 -38.61
CA VAL A 605 5.84 -16.15 -39.33
C VAL A 605 6.15 -14.80 -38.68
N PHE A 606 6.37 -14.77 -37.35
CA PHE A 606 6.70 -13.55 -36.61
C PHE A 606 8.20 -13.20 -36.56
N MET A 607 9.07 -14.01 -37.18
CA MET A 607 10.53 -13.82 -37.15
C MET A 607 11.01 -12.75 -38.14
N THR A 608 10.47 -12.69 -39.36
CA THR A 608 10.96 -11.83 -40.47
C THR A 608 10.19 -10.52 -40.66
N ASP A 609 8.87 -10.50 -40.48
CA ASP A 609 8.01 -9.37 -40.93
C ASP A 609 7.92 -8.16 -39.97
N LEU A 610 8.61 -8.19 -38.83
CA LEU A 610 8.41 -7.22 -37.74
C LEU A 610 9.66 -6.39 -37.39
N ASP A 611 10.75 -6.49 -38.16
CA ASP A 611 12.01 -5.80 -37.87
C ASP A 611 11.94 -4.27 -38.03
N ASP A 612 10.97 -3.74 -38.78
CA ASP A 612 10.73 -2.28 -38.91
C ASP A 612 10.49 -1.60 -37.55
N PHE A 613 10.00 -2.33 -36.55
CA PHE A 613 9.76 -1.77 -35.21
C PHE A 613 11.06 -1.62 -34.39
N ASP A 614 12.10 -2.39 -34.70
CA ASP A 614 13.39 -2.27 -34.00
C ASP A 614 14.24 -1.12 -34.58
N GLN A 615 13.97 -0.65 -35.81
CA GLN A 615 14.70 0.45 -36.45
C GLN A 615 14.15 1.87 -36.19
N THR A 616 13.02 2.06 -35.49
CA THR A 616 12.54 3.42 -35.18
C THR A 616 13.54 4.14 -34.28
N SER A 617 14.30 5.05 -34.88
CA SER A 617 15.31 5.89 -34.23
C SER A 617 14.69 6.79 -33.16
N PHE A 618 15.43 7.04 -32.08
CA PHE A 618 15.08 8.00 -31.03
C PHE A 618 14.73 9.39 -31.59
N LEU A 619 15.34 9.80 -32.72
CA LEU A 619 15.11 11.09 -33.36
C LEU A 619 13.75 11.22 -34.05
N ASP A 620 13.24 10.16 -34.69
CA ASP A 620 11.88 10.15 -35.27
C ASP A 620 10.82 10.20 -34.17
N VAL A 621 11.13 9.58 -33.03
CA VAL A 621 10.28 9.57 -31.84
C VAL A 621 10.16 10.97 -31.20
N VAL A 622 11.25 11.72 -31.10
CA VAL A 622 11.25 13.10 -30.54
C VAL A 622 10.49 14.08 -31.44
N LYS A 623 10.59 13.95 -32.77
CA LYS A 623 9.79 14.78 -33.70
C LYS A 623 8.27 14.66 -33.47
N SER A 624 7.79 13.49 -33.04
CA SER A 624 6.37 13.29 -32.72
C SER A 624 5.90 14.02 -31.45
N ILE A 625 6.80 14.29 -30.50
CA ILE A 625 6.48 14.97 -29.23
C ILE A 625 6.19 16.46 -29.47
N CYS A 626 6.89 17.09 -30.42
CA CYS A 626 6.61 18.49 -30.80
C CYS A 626 5.25 18.68 -31.49
N CYS A 627 4.62 17.61 -31.98
CA CYS A 627 3.29 17.68 -32.59
C CYS A 627 2.20 17.25 -31.59
N CYS A 628 1.74 18.22 -30.80
CA CYS A 628 0.67 18.15 -29.81
C CYS A 628 -0.43 17.09 -30.07
N GLY A 629 -0.50 16.08 -29.20
CA GLY A 629 -1.73 15.54 -28.60
C GLY A 629 -2.80 14.86 -29.46
N ARG A 630 -2.73 14.88 -30.79
CA ARG A 630 -3.65 14.14 -31.66
C ARG A 630 -2.82 13.18 -32.51
N CYS A 631 -3.29 11.94 -32.66
CA CYS A 631 -2.79 11.02 -33.69
C CYS A 631 -2.99 11.69 -35.06
N GLY A 632 -2.05 12.54 -35.47
CA GLY A 632 -2.00 13.13 -36.80
C GLY A 632 -1.72 12.04 -37.83
N ARG A 633 -1.99 12.34 -39.10
CA ARG A 633 -1.66 11.46 -40.23
C ARG A 633 -0.15 11.16 -40.21
N HIS A 634 0.22 9.99 -39.70
CA HIS A 634 1.54 9.41 -39.92
C HIS A 634 1.44 8.62 -41.23
N GLN A 635 1.95 9.15 -42.33
CA GLN A 635 2.30 8.32 -43.48
C GLN A 635 3.61 7.62 -43.11
N GLU A 636 3.62 6.28 -43.06
CA GLU A 636 4.89 5.54 -43.09
C GLU A 636 5.65 6.02 -44.34
N PRO A 637 6.95 6.37 -44.26
CA PRO A 637 7.72 6.71 -45.45
C PRO A 637 7.69 5.51 -46.40
N ALA A 638 7.27 5.74 -47.63
CA ALA A 638 7.34 4.74 -48.69
C ALA A 638 8.81 4.32 -48.84
N GLN A 639 9.14 3.10 -48.43
CA GLN A 639 10.46 2.54 -48.71
C GLN A 639 10.61 2.37 -50.22
N PRO A 640 11.81 2.64 -50.78
CA PRO A 640 12.06 2.45 -52.19
C PRO A 640 12.04 0.96 -52.50
N ASN A 641 11.25 0.59 -53.52
CA ASN A 641 11.12 -0.73 -54.12
C ASN A 641 12.27 -1.68 -53.75
N SER A 642 12.04 -2.58 -52.78
CA SER A 642 12.88 -3.76 -52.67
C SER A 642 12.68 -4.54 -53.96
N GLY A 643 13.76 -4.70 -54.71
CA GLY A 643 13.77 -5.39 -55.99
C GLY A 643 13.34 -6.83 -55.81
N TYR A 644 12.07 -7.10 -56.05
CA TYR A 644 11.67 -8.40 -56.56
C TYR A 644 12.13 -8.44 -58.01
N THR A 645 13.37 -8.90 -58.21
CA THR A 645 13.76 -9.47 -59.50
C THR A 645 12.85 -10.66 -59.74
N SER A 646 11.83 -10.45 -60.58
CA SER A 646 10.95 -11.53 -61.01
C SER A 646 11.79 -12.58 -61.74
N LEU A 647 11.57 -13.85 -61.40
CA LEU A 647 12.21 -15.02 -62.00
C LEU A 647 12.09 -15.10 -63.54
N SER A 648 11.32 -14.22 -64.16
CA SER A 648 11.24 -14.06 -65.62
C SER A 648 12.48 -13.40 -66.26
N SER A 649 13.37 -12.74 -65.51
CA SER A 649 14.55 -12.09 -66.09
C SER A 649 15.83 -12.95 -66.12
N ILE A 650 15.78 -14.21 -65.67
CA ILE A 650 16.94 -15.14 -65.73
C ILE A 650 16.78 -16.17 -66.88
N MET A 651 15.62 -16.26 -67.53
CA MET A 651 15.39 -17.19 -68.65
C MET A 651 15.32 -16.51 -70.04
N LYS A 652 15.88 -15.30 -70.17
CA LYS A 652 16.29 -14.74 -71.46
C LYS A 652 17.78 -14.44 -71.38
#